data_AF-A0AAN6JL63-F1
#
_entry.id   AF-A0AAN6JL63-F1
#
_cell.length_a   1.000
_cell.length_b   1.000
_cell.length_c   1.000
_cell.angle_alpha   90.00
_cell.angle_beta   90.00
_cell.angle_gamma   90.00
#
_symmetry.space_group_name_H-M   'P 1'
#
loop_
_entity.id
_entity.type
_entity.pdbx_description
1 polymer ?
#
loop_
_entity_poly.entity_id
_entity_poly.type
_entity_poly.pdbx_seq_one_letter_code
_entity_poly.pdbx_strand_id
1 'polypeptide(L)'
;MAFDAPPSEANVNNVFRGSRALHDFYDPDRTFPTPLVEIPAALNPFHQDGVHIFAKMHSALPAANVKSLPALNMLKEGGFDDGVAADGQASAGIPAQNIVEYSSGSTVISLAIISKIFGLNHVTAYLSNKTSAAKLDLMRFFGLKLRVFGGPSQPEPEDVRGGIRAAGEKAKEDGYFNPNQYENEANWKAHFKWTARQLHRQLGQDLDIFVAGMGTSGTMTGTGLALKKLNPQVYRVGVTTKPGDRVPGPRSEALLAPVLFPWRDSIDAMEWVGSQEAFTLSMQLCRTGLLVGPSSGFNLQGLLQRLSTLKEAGELDQLRHRKENGDDSINAVFICCDGPFQYIEEYFSKVDAKEFLPIDDDMLLDVDKYRYDDAWELDAHEAVRRFRLAPTRQTALADVGVQVCGAVAASDSPISSRRSSATADADEEDGFSSPILLTTASSTRPPSLGSIFDEVIKQDREHHRVGGSPRSSSPPTSLSGSEASSTRLASVIVVDLRQPGEAPQLAFQGTVVHLPLQSLVDSVQSGSSSSNSSSSPGSDTADIVEVQCPFAHPPTLRAQWLELDAFFKLVSPTDACDSTTESQDTLPNLPPELRTLLRAPGVKENANLLFICHHGNTARIATSVVRNAGFYAWSVAGGATALASALPLP
;
A
#
# COMPACT_ATOMS: atom_id res chain seq x y z
N MET A 1 -14.03 36.22 -23.75
CA MET A 1 -13.88 34.75 -23.79
C MET A 1 -15.25 34.18 -24.11
N ALA A 2 -15.44 33.58 -25.28
CA ALA A 2 -16.71 32.98 -25.67
C ALA A 2 -16.89 31.65 -24.90
N PHE A 3 -17.95 31.56 -24.09
CA PHE A 3 -18.31 30.32 -23.38
C PHE A 3 -18.88 29.24 -24.33
N ASP A 4 -19.25 29.65 -25.55
CA ASP A 4 -20.03 28.86 -26.51
C ASP A 4 -19.24 28.25 -27.67
N ALA A 5 -17.91 28.35 -27.70
CA ALA A 5 -17.16 27.67 -28.76
C ALA A 5 -17.28 26.14 -28.57
N PRO A 6 -17.86 25.39 -29.51
CA PRO A 6 -17.86 23.93 -29.45
C PRO A 6 -16.39 23.47 -29.55
N PRO A 7 -15.96 22.49 -28.73
CA PRO A 7 -14.64 21.91 -28.92
C PRO A 7 -14.55 21.35 -30.35
N SER A 8 -13.50 21.72 -31.09
CA SER A 8 -13.17 21.12 -32.39
C SER A 8 -13.25 19.60 -32.25
N GLU A 9 -14.18 18.95 -32.96
CA GLU A 9 -14.45 17.49 -32.91
C GLU A 9 -13.90 16.85 -31.62
N ALA A 10 -14.54 17.18 -30.48
CA ALA A 10 -14.12 16.67 -29.18
C ALA A 10 -13.85 15.18 -29.30
N ASN A 11 -12.74 14.69 -28.74
CA ASN A 11 -12.31 13.30 -28.80
C ASN A 11 -13.41 12.37 -28.22
N VAL A 12 -14.41 12.03 -29.05
CA VAL A 12 -15.66 11.41 -28.60
C VAL A 12 -15.39 10.05 -27.98
N ASN A 13 -14.37 9.37 -28.50
CA ASN A 13 -13.91 8.08 -28.03
C ASN A 13 -13.05 8.16 -26.74
N ASN A 14 -12.69 9.37 -26.31
CA ASN A 14 -11.82 9.63 -25.16
C ASN A 14 -10.45 8.90 -25.25
N VAL A 15 -9.86 8.86 -26.45
CA VAL A 15 -8.57 8.19 -26.73
C VAL A 15 -7.50 9.20 -27.11
N PHE A 16 -6.44 9.34 -26.32
CA PHE A 16 -5.33 10.28 -26.57
C PHE A 16 -4.16 9.54 -27.24
N ARG A 17 -3.60 10.09 -28.32
CA ARG A 17 -2.56 9.43 -29.14
C ARG A 17 -1.45 10.38 -29.58
N GLY A 18 -0.31 9.81 -29.97
CA GLY A 18 0.85 10.53 -30.46
C GLY A 18 1.70 11.16 -29.37
N SER A 19 2.71 11.94 -29.76
CA SER A 19 3.66 12.58 -28.85
C SER A 19 3.02 13.60 -27.91
N ARG A 20 1.84 14.15 -28.26
CA ARG A 20 1.07 15.08 -27.42
C ARG A 20 -0.02 14.41 -26.56
N ALA A 21 -0.10 13.08 -26.52
CA ALA A 21 -1.19 12.38 -25.83
C ALA A 21 -1.36 12.83 -24.37
N LEU A 22 -0.27 12.99 -23.62
CA LEU A 22 -0.33 13.45 -22.23
C LEU A 22 -0.68 14.94 -22.12
N HIS A 23 -0.19 15.78 -23.02
CA HIS A 23 -0.59 17.20 -23.08
C HIS A 23 -2.10 17.33 -23.27
N ASP A 24 -2.64 16.61 -24.26
CA ASP A 24 -4.06 16.63 -24.58
C ASP A 24 -4.92 15.99 -23.47
N PHE A 25 -4.42 14.93 -22.80
CA PHE A 25 -5.13 14.30 -21.68
C PHE A 25 -5.27 15.23 -20.47
N TYR A 26 -4.29 16.10 -20.22
CA TYR A 26 -4.34 17.07 -19.13
C TYR A 26 -5.05 18.38 -19.49
N ASP A 27 -5.29 18.64 -20.78
CA ASP A 27 -5.96 19.86 -21.26
C ASP A 27 -7.50 19.79 -21.07
N PRO A 28 -8.10 20.63 -20.21
CA PRO A 28 -9.55 20.66 -19.99
C PRO A 28 -10.36 21.13 -21.20
N ASP A 29 -9.70 21.70 -22.22
CA ASP A 29 -10.32 22.06 -23.48
C ASP A 29 -10.41 20.88 -24.48
N ARG A 30 -9.67 19.79 -24.22
CA ARG A 30 -9.64 18.57 -25.05
C ARG A 30 -10.28 17.35 -24.38
N THR A 31 -10.70 17.48 -23.12
CA THR A 31 -11.32 16.42 -22.32
C THR A 31 -12.80 16.69 -22.06
N PHE A 32 -13.53 15.63 -21.71
CA PHE A 32 -14.91 15.76 -21.24
C PHE A 32 -15.00 16.43 -19.87
N PRO A 33 -16.12 17.09 -19.55
CA PRO A 33 -16.39 17.55 -18.19
C PRO A 33 -16.25 16.41 -17.19
N THR A 34 -15.67 16.68 -16.02
CA THR A 34 -15.64 15.65 -14.96
C THR A 34 -17.06 15.29 -14.55
N PRO A 35 -17.31 14.06 -14.06
CA PRO A 35 -18.65 13.63 -13.68
C PRO A 35 -19.30 14.60 -12.68
N LEU A 36 -20.61 14.78 -12.85
CA LEU A 36 -21.49 15.45 -11.92
C LEU A 36 -22.50 14.40 -11.48
N VAL A 37 -22.46 14.01 -10.21
CA VAL A 37 -23.15 12.81 -9.72
C VAL A 37 -24.07 13.20 -8.58
N GLU A 38 -25.35 12.85 -8.65
CA GLU A 38 -26.27 13.07 -7.55
C GLU A 38 -25.90 12.18 -6.36
N ILE A 39 -25.88 12.74 -5.14
CA ILE A 39 -25.59 11.96 -3.95
C ILE A 39 -26.81 11.10 -3.58
N PRO A 40 -26.61 9.94 -2.94
CA PRO A 40 -27.72 9.11 -2.50
C PRO A 40 -28.68 9.87 -1.57
N ALA A 41 -29.98 9.61 -1.69
CA ALA A 41 -31.01 10.23 -0.85
C ALA A 41 -30.75 10.03 0.66
N ALA A 42 -30.11 8.91 1.05
CA ALA A 42 -29.72 8.64 2.44
C ALA A 42 -28.72 9.66 3.02
N LEU A 43 -27.98 10.38 2.17
CA LEU A 43 -27.05 11.45 2.55
C LEU A 43 -27.59 12.84 2.20
N ASN A 44 -28.84 12.94 1.71
CA ASN A 44 -29.51 14.18 1.37
C ASN A 44 -30.78 14.35 2.23
N PRO A 45 -30.68 14.99 3.41
CA PRO A 45 -31.83 15.23 4.28
C PRO A 45 -32.88 16.18 3.68
N PHE A 46 -32.56 16.88 2.58
CA PHE A 46 -33.45 17.82 1.90
C PHE A 46 -34.08 17.24 0.62
N HIS A 47 -33.90 15.94 0.35
CA HIS A 47 -34.46 15.30 -0.84
C HIS A 47 -36.00 15.42 -0.90
N GLN A 48 -36.69 15.30 0.25
CA GLN A 48 -38.15 15.48 0.32
C GLN A 48 -38.59 16.93 0.16
N ASP A 49 -37.69 17.88 0.37
CA ASP A 49 -37.91 19.30 0.08
C ASP A 49 -37.62 19.60 -1.40
N GLY A 50 -37.46 18.60 -2.27
CA GLY A 50 -37.17 18.81 -3.69
C GLY A 50 -35.79 19.45 -3.93
N VAL A 51 -34.80 19.15 -3.10
CA VAL A 51 -33.40 19.56 -3.31
C VAL A 51 -32.60 18.39 -3.86
N HIS A 52 -32.03 18.53 -5.05
CA HIS A 52 -31.08 17.58 -5.65
C HIS A 52 -29.66 18.07 -5.39
N ILE A 53 -28.85 17.23 -4.74
CA ILE A 53 -27.47 17.57 -4.38
C ILE A 53 -26.50 16.79 -5.25
N PHE A 54 -25.69 17.49 -6.02
CA PHE A 54 -24.72 16.92 -6.95
C PHE A 54 -23.28 17.13 -6.48
N ALA A 55 -22.50 16.05 -6.52
CA ALA A 55 -21.07 16.00 -6.35
C ALA A 55 -20.36 16.26 -7.68
N LYS A 56 -19.62 17.37 -7.80
CA LYS A 56 -18.76 17.64 -8.96
C LYS A 56 -17.40 16.97 -8.77
N MET A 57 -17.18 15.86 -9.46
CA MET A 57 -16.06 14.93 -9.24
C MET A 57 -14.74 15.44 -9.83
N HIS A 58 -14.20 16.54 -9.32
CA HIS A 58 -12.84 16.99 -9.68
C HIS A 58 -11.73 16.07 -9.15
N SER A 59 -12.06 15.10 -8.29
CA SER A 59 -11.22 13.93 -8.01
C SER A 59 -10.99 13.04 -9.25
N ALA A 60 -11.82 13.15 -10.29
CA ALA A 60 -11.65 12.44 -11.56
C ALA A 60 -10.81 13.21 -12.62
N LEU A 61 -10.24 14.36 -12.25
CA LEU A 61 -9.26 15.02 -13.11
C LEU A 61 -8.01 14.14 -13.29
N PRO A 62 -7.23 14.31 -14.37
CA PRO A 62 -6.04 13.49 -14.64
C PRO A 62 -5.03 13.35 -13.48
N ALA A 63 -4.80 14.40 -12.69
CA ALA A 63 -3.96 14.33 -11.48
C ALA A 63 -4.69 13.78 -10.23
N ALA A 64 -5.89 13.24 -10.40
CA ALA A 64 -6.83 12.80 -9.36
C ALA A 64 -7.20 13.88 -8.32
N ASN A 65 -7.05 15.16 -8.66
CA ASN A 65 -7.39 16.27 -7.78
C ASN A 65 -7.64 17.60 -8.51
N VAL A 66 -8.39 18.48 -7.86
CA VAL A 66 -8.81 19.81 -8.34
C VAL A 66 -7.65 20.73 -8.68
N LYS A 67 -6.47 20.55 -8.06
CA LYS A 67 -5.30 21.39 -8.30
C LYS A 67 -4.61 21.08 -9.64
N SER A 68 -5.05 20.06 -10.37
CA SER A 68 -4.67 19.82 -11.77
C SER A 68 -4.92 21.05 -12.65
N LEU A 69 -6.07 21.73 -12.44
CA LEU A 69 -6.48 22.88 -13.25
C LEU A 69 -5.59 24.12 -12.99
N PRO A 70 -5.47 24.64 -11.75
CA PRO A 70 -4.62 25.80 -11.50
C PRO A 70 -3.15 25.49 -11.72
N ALA A 71 -2.66 24.27 -11.45
CA ALA A 71 -1.27 23.91 -11.75
C ALA A 71 -0.98 24.02 -13.26
N LEU A 72 -1.87 23.49 -14.11
CA LEU A 72 -1.76 23.64 -15.56
C LEU A 72 -1.77 25.11 -15.96
N ASN A 73 -2.75 25.88 -15.48
CA ASN A 73 -2.91 27.27 -15.91
C ASN A 73 -1.75 28.17 -15.47
N MET A 74 -1.24 28.01 -14.24
CA MET A 74 -0.09 28.76 -13.74
C MET A 74 1.18 28.44 -14.54
N LEU A 75 1.36 27.18 -14.98
CA LEU A 75 2.48 26.80 -15.85
C LEU A 75 2.29 27.37 -17.27
N LYS A 76 1.09 27.35 -17.83
CA LYS A 76 0.83 27.98 -19.13
C LYS A 76 1.10 29.49 -19.09
N GLU A 77 0.62 30.18 -18.06
CA GLU A 77 0.89 31.61 -17.84
C GLU A 77 2.37 31.92 -17.60
N GLY A 78 3.10 30.99 -16.96
CA GLY A 78 4.55 31.03 -16.83
C GLY A 78 5.33 30.78 -18.12
N GLY A 79 4.66 30.58 -19.27
CA GLY A 79 5.29 30.39 -20.58
C GLY A 79 5.72 28.95 -20.88
N PHE A 80 5.22 27.96 -20.14
CA PHE A 80 5.64 26.56 -20.30
C PHE A 80 4.77 25.75 -21.31
N ASP A 81 3.71 26.33 -21.89
CA ASP A 81 2.76 25.59 -22.77
C ASP A 81 3.38 25.09 -24.09
N ASP A 82 4.36 25.83 -24.63
CA ASP A 82 5.14 25.47 -25.83
C ASP A 82 6.47 24.76 -25.47
N GLY A 83 6.63 24.37 -24.20
CA GLY A 83 7.90 24.00 -23.58
C GLY A 83 8.48 22.65 -24.00
N VAL A 84 7.87 21.89 -24.92
CA VAL A 84 8.40 20.58 -25.34
C VAL A 84 8.65 20.54 -26.84
N ALA A 85 9.92 20.42 -27.20
CA ALA A 85 10.34 20.10 -28.56
C ALA A 85 9.84 18.71 -28.97
N ALA A 86 9.76 18.43 -30.28
CA ALA A 86 9.19 17.19 -30.80
C ALA A 86 9.86 15.90 -30.28
N ASP A 87 11.07 16.01 -29.71
CA ASP A 87 11.87 14.94 -29.12
C ASP A 87 11.68 14.76 -27.60
N GLY A 88 10.78 15.53 -26.97
CA GLY A 88 10.50 15.46 -25.54
C GLY A 88 11.42 16.32 -24.66
N GLN A 89 12.33 17.10 -25.24
CA GLN A 89 13.17 18.02 -24.49
C GLN A 89 12.51 19.37 -24.25
N ALA A 90 12.93 20.03 -23.18
CA ALA A 90 12.62 21.43 -22.91
C ALA A 90 12.98 22.30 -24.13
N SER A 91 12.00 23.01 -24.70
CA SER A 91 12.22 23.94 -25.80
C SER A 91 13.27 25.00 -25.42
N ALA A 92 14.15 25.36 -26.36
CA ALA A 92 15.12 26.46 -26.18
C ALA A 92 14.34 27.78 -25.98
N GLY A 93 14.10 28.16 -24.73
CA GLY A 93 13.20 29.28 -24.37
C GLY A 93 12.45 29.09 -23.05
N ILE A 94 12.53 27.93 -22.40
CA ILE A 94 11.94 27.74 -21.08
C ILE A 94 12.57 28.72 -20.06
N PRO A 95 11.76 29.52 -19.33
CA PRO A 95 12.27 30.56 -18.42
C PRO A 95 12.93 30.02 -17.14
N ALA A 96 12.67 28.77 -16.75
CA ALA A 96 13.27 28.13 -15.58
C ALA A 96 13.29 26.59 -15.71
N GLN A 97 14.28 25.92 -15.13
CA GLN A 97 14.37 24.46 -15.16
C GLN A 97 13.73 23.78 -13.94
N ASN A 98 13.50 24.54 -12.87
CA ASN A 98 13.03 24.02 -11.58
C ASN A 98 11.81 24.78 -11.10
N ILE A 99 10.86 24.07 -10.51
CA ILE A 99 9.71 24.66 -9.82
C ILE A 99 9.96 24.61 -8.32
N VAL A 100 9.63 25.68 -7.61
CA VAL A 100 9.55 25.74 -6.15
C VAL A 100 8.17 26.21 -5.74
N GLU A 101 7.53 25.51 -4.81
CA GLU A 101 6.17 25.86 -4.39
C GLU A 101 5.91 25.43 -2.94
N TYR A 102 5.17 26.25 -2.20
CA TYR A 102 4.66 25.87 -0.89
C TYR A 102 3.27 25.25 -1.03
N SER A 103 3.07 24.03 -0.55
CA SER A 103 1.74 23.42 -0.56
C SER A 103 1.58 22.32 0.50
N SER A 104 0.33 22.13 0.92
CA SER A 104 -0.10 21.04 1.79
C SER A 104 -0.25 19.70 1.06
N GLY A 105 -0.03 19.64 -0.26
CA GLY A 105 0.06 18.38 -1.03
C GLY A 105 -0.41 18.50 -2.48
N SER A 106 -1.71 18.65 -2.71
CA SER A 106 -2.32 18.44 -4.04
C SER A 106 -1.77 19.38 -5.13
N THR A 107 -1.42 20.63 -4.80
CA THR A 107 -0.80 21.57 -5.76
C THR A 107 0.57 21.10 -6.20
N VAL A 108 1.46 20.72 -5.26
CA VAL A 108 2.83 20.30 -5.60
C VAL A 108 2.84 18.95 -6.31
N ILE A 109 1.93 18.04 -5.96
CA ILE A 109 1.73 16.78 -6.71
C ILE A 109 1.30 17.08 -8.15
N SER A 110 0.30 17.95 -8.33
CA SER A 110 -0.15 18.33 -9.67
C SER A 110 0.94 19.01 -10.48
N LEU A 111 1.74 19.90 -9.86
CA LEU A 111 2.90 20.51 -10.49
C LEU A 111 3.94 19.45 -10.88
N ALA A 112 4.29 18.50 -9.99
CA ALA A 112 5.29 17.47 -10.28
C ALA A 112 4.89 16.53 -11.43
N ILE A 113 3.59 16.30 -11.61
CA ILE A 113 3.07 15.50 -12.74
C ILE A 113 3.07 16.34 -14.01
N ILE A 114 2.46 17.52 -13.98
CA ILE A 114 2.22 18.35 -15.17
C ILE A 114 3.53 18.99 -15.67
N SER A 115 4.46 19.34 -14.79
CA SER A 115 5.73 19.94 -15.18
C SER A 115 6.52 19.02 -16.12
N LYS A 116 6.46 17.71 -15.90
CA LYS A 116 7.10 16.70 -16.77
C LYS A 116 6.51 16.69 -18.17
N ILE A 117 5.21 16.95 -18.30
CA ILE A 117 4.52 17.11 -19.60
C ILE A 117 5.07 18.33 -20.36
N PHE A 118 5.61 19.32 -19.64
CA PHE A 118 6.25 20.51 -20.18
C PHE A 118 7.79 20.44 -20.21
N GLY A 119 8.39 19.25 -20.03
CA GLY A 119 9.84 19.07 -20.08
C GLY A 119 10.60 19.57 -18.83
N LEU A 120 9.89 19.90 -17.75
CA LEU A 120 10.46 20.34 -16.48
C LEU A 120 10.63 19.16 -15.52
N ASN A 121 11.86 18.95 -15.07
CA ASN A 121 12.24 17.71 -14.38
C ASN A 121 12.17 17.79 -12.85
N HIS A 122 12.16 19.00 -12.27
CA HIS A 122 12.36 19.15 -10.82
C HIS A 122 11.33 20.06 -10.18
N VAL A 123 10.63 19.53 -9.19
CA VAL A 123 9.73 20.28 -8.31
C VAL A 123 10.22 20.14 -6.87
N THR A 124 10.49 21.27 -6.23
CA THR A 124 10.80 21.33 -4.80
C THR A 124 9.58 21.83 -4.04
N ALA A 125 9.00 20.95 -3.23
CA ALA A 125 7.90 21.29 -2.34
C ALA A 125 8.44 21.83 -1.02
N TYR A 126 7.90 22.98 -0.61
CA TYR A 126 8.06 23.56 0.71
C TYR A 126 6.81 23.20 1.52
N LEU A 127 6.99 22.63 2.71
CA LEU A 127 5.89 22.09 3.52
C LEU A 127 6.16 22.22 5.01
N SER A 128 5.11 22.12 5.81
CA SER A 128 5.21 22.13 7.28
C SER A 128 5.76 20.79 7.81
N ASN A 129 6.51 20.85 8.92
CA ASN A 129 6.96 19.69 9.70
C ASN A 129 5.82 18.90 10.36
N LYS A 130 4.57 19.41 10.29
CA LYS A 130 3.35 18.73 10.74
C LYS A 130 2.73 17.83 9.65
N THR A 131 3.42 17.63 8.53
CA THR A 131 3.00 16.71 7.47
C THR A 131 3.32 15.28 7.87
N SER A 132 2.36 14.35 7.74
CA SER A 132 2.55 12.94 8.12
C SER A 132 3.59 12.24 7.25
N ALA A 133 4.24 11.19 7.80
CA ALA A 133 5.25 10.42 7.09
C ALA A 133 4.71 9.80 5.79
N ALA A 134 3.53 9.18 5.85
CA ALA A 134 2.87 8.62 4.67
C ALA A 134 2.67 9.66 3.56
N LYS A 135 2.34 10.91 3.92
CA LYS A 135 2.18 11.98 2.94
C LYS A 135 3.51 12.48 2.37
N LEU A 136 4.58 12.50 3.18
CA LEU A 136 5.93 12.78 2.70
C LEU A 136 6.36 11.72 1.67
N ASP A 137 6.14 10.45 1.98
CA ASP A 137 6.49 9.34 1.07
C ASP A 137 5.65 9.35 -0.21
N LEU A 138 4.37 9.69 -0.13
CA LEU A 138 3.54 9.93 -1.32
C LEU A 138 4.11 11.03 -2.21
N MET A 139 4.56 12.16 -1.65
CA MET A 139 5.19 13.21 -2.46
C MET A 139 6.54 12.78 -3.03
N ARG A 140 7.35 12.01 -2.28
CA ARG A 140 8.61 11.44 -2.79
C ARG A 140 8.35 10.47 -3.94
N PHE A 141 7.29 9.67 -3.87
CA PHE A 141 6.84 8.77 -4.93
C PHE A 141 6.57 9.52 -6.25
N PHE A 142 5.96 10.71 -6.19
CA PHE A 142 5.77 11.56 -7.38
C PHE A 142 7.05 12.28 -7.88
N GLY A 143 8.19 12.07 -7.21
CA GLY A 143 9.49 12.63 -7.59
C GLY A 143 9.74 14.03 -7.05
N LEU A 144 9.03 14.45 -5.99
CA LEU A 144 9.26 15.75 -5.39
C LEU A 144 10.50 15.79 -4.49
N LYS A 145 11.26 16.87 -4.59
CA LYS A 145 12.26 17.24 -3.58
C LYS A 145 11.55 17.94 -2.43
N LEU A 146 11.73 17.46 -1.21
CA LEU A 146 11.02 18.00 -0.05
C LEU A 146 11.92 18.92 0.78
N ARG A 147 11.39 20.09 1.15
CA ARG A 147 11.97 21.02 2.13
C ARG A 147 10.95 21.24 3.24
N VAL A 148 11.28 20.77 4.43
CA VAL A 148 10.39 20.80 5.59
C VAL A 148 10.73 22.00 6.48
N PHE A 149 9.71 22.76 6.87
CA PHE A 149 9.82 23.96 7.72
C PHE A 149 9.08 23.76 9.04
N GLY A 150 9.68 24.21 10.13
CA GLY A 150 8.99 24.30 11.42
C GLY A 150 7.92 25.41 11.40
N GLY A 151 6.83 25.23 12.16
CA GLY A 151 5.83 26.28 12.36
C GLY A 151 4.38 25.78 12.30
N PRO A 152 3.41 26.66 11.99
CA PRO A 152 2.02 26.26 11.81
C PRO A 152 1.87 25.32 10.61
N SER A 153 0.85 24.45 10.67
CA SER A 153 0.50 23.55 9.57
C SER A 153 -0.06 24.31 8.36
N GLN A 154 -0.67 25.47 8.61
CA GLN A 154 -1.16 26.41 7.62
C GLN A 154 -0.58 27.80 7.95
N PRO A 155 0.55 28.19 7.33
CA PRO A 155 1.14 29.50 7.55
C PRO A 155 0.29 30.57 6.89
N GLU A 156 0.31 31.76 7.47
CA GLU A 156 -0.16 32.96 6.80
C GLU A 156 0.63 33.15 5.50
N PRO A 157 -0.03 33.49 4.38
CA PRO A 157 0.64 33.78 3.10
C PRO A 157 1.82 34.73 3.21
N GLU A 158 1.72 35.76 4.05
CA GLU A 158 2.71 36.82 4.21
C GLU A 158 3.73 36.58 5.35
N ASP A 159 3.70 35.43 6.05
CA ASP A 159 4.63 35.16 7.14
C ASP A 159 6.08 35.13 6.62
N VAL A 160 6.88 36.09 7.06
CA VAL A 160 8.29 36.25 6.66
C VAL A 160 9.16 35.06 7.07
N ARG A 161 8.71 34.25 8.05
CA ARG A 161 9.38 33.02 8.50
C ARG A 161 8.80 31.77 7.82
N GLY A 162 7.73 31.92 7.06
CA GLY A 162 6.94 30.84 6.51
C GLY A 162 7.53 30.22 5.24
N GLY A 163 7.14 28.97 4.97
CA GLY A 163 7.58 28.24 3.78
C GLY A 163 7.13 28.88 2.46
N ILE A 164 6.06 29.69 2.47
CA ILE A 164 5.58 30.45 1.30
C ILE A 164 6.61 31.50 0.89
N ARG A 165 7.03 32.35 1.84
CA ARG A 165 8.10 33.34 1.63
C ARG A 165 9.41 32.69 1.19
N ALA A 166 9.78 31.57 1.81
CA ALA A 166 11.01 30.86 1.49
C ALA A 166 11.01 30.27 0.06
N ALA A 167 9.86 29.81 -0.45
CA ALA A 167 9.71 29.41 -1.84
C ALA A 167 9.86 30.62 -2.79
N GLY A 168 9.27 31.75 -2.44
CA GLY A 168 9.41 33.00 -3.20
C GLY A 168 10.84 33.54 -3.23
N GLU A 169 11.57 33.49 -2.11
CA GLU A 169 13.00 33.86 -2.08
C GLU A 169 13.84 32.92 -2.93
N LYS A 170 13.54 31.61 -2.91
CA LYS A 170 14.25 30.63 -3.75
C LYS A 170 14.05 30.89 -5.23
N ALA A 171 12.89 31.40 -5.64
CA ALA A 171 12.59 31.76 -7.02
C ALA A 171 13.32 33.01 -7.52
N LYS A 172 14.03 33.75 -6.65
CA LYS A 172 14.92 34.83 -7.09
C LYS A 172 16.26 34.31 -7.63
N GLU A 173 16.59 33.04 -7.37
CA GLU A 173 17.76 32.42 -7.96
C GLU A 173 17.49 32.00 -9.41
N ASP A 174 18.51 32.12 -10.26
CA ASP A 174 18.39 31.76 -11.68
C ASP A 174 17.95 30.30 -11.86
N GLY A 175 17.01 30.09 -12.80
CA GLY A 175 16.51 28.76 -13.15
C GLY A 175 15.44 28.19 -12.23
N TYR A 176 14.87 28.99 -11.32
CA TYR A 176 13.71 28.64 -10.51
C TYR A 176 12.46 29.44 -10.90
N PHE A 177 11.31 28.77 -10.90
CA PHE A 177 9.99 29.37 -11.07
C PHE A 177 9.13 29.05 -9.84
N ASN A 178 8.53 30.08 -9.24
CA ASN A 178 7.51 29.89 -8.22
C ASN A 178 6.13 30.25 -8.80
N PRO A 179 5.23 29.26 -8.99
CA PRO A 179 3.87 29.53 -9.45
C PRO A 179 3.09 30.43 -8.48
N ASN A 180 3.38 30.37 -7.18
CA ASN A 180 2.74 31.11 -6.10
C ASN A 180 1.21 31.05 -6.13
N GLN A 181 0.66 29.93 -5.68
CA GLN A 181 -0.78 29.69 -5.71
C GLN A 181 -1.65 30.70 -4.93
N TYR A 182 -1.10 31.58 -4.08
CA TYR A 182 -1.88 32.55 -3.29
C TYR A 182 -1.98 33.94 -3.93
N GLU A 183 -1.08 34.27 -4.85
CA GLU A 183 -1.05 35.58 -5.52
C GLU A 183 -1.31 35.46 -7.03
N ASN A 184 -1.01 34.31 -7.63
CA ASN A 184 -1.12 34.12 -9.06
C ASN A 184 -2.57 33.99 -9.53
N GLU A 185 -3.04 34.98 -10.29
CA GLU A 185 -4.41 35.02 -10.81
C GLU A 185 -4.74 33.84 -11.75
N ALA A 186 -3.73 33.21 -12.36
CA ALA A 186 -3.94 31.98 -13.14
C ALA A 186 -4.62 30.89 -12.32
N ASN A 187 -4.46 30.89 -10.99
CA ASN A 187 -5.14 29.94 -10.11
C ASN A 187 -6.66 30.07 -10.24
N TRP A 188 -7.23 31.23 -9.90
CA TRP A 188 -8.68 31.40 -9.93
C TRP A 188 -9.21 31.49 -11.36
N LYS A 189 -8.45 32.06 -12.29
CA LYS A 189 -8.84 32.11 -13.72
C LYS A 189 -8.98 30.71 -14.34
N ALA A 190 -8.24 29.70 -13.86
CA ALA A 190 -8.43 28.31 -14.29
C ALA A 190 -9.86 27.84 -14.04
N HIS A 191 -10.42 28.16 -12.88
CA HIS A 191 -11.77 27.76 -12.49
C HIS A 191 -12.85 28.62 -13.15
N PHE A 192 -12.56 29.90 -13.40
CA PHE A 192 -13.42 30.77 -14.23
C PHE A 192 -13.56 30.20 -15.65
N LYS A 193 -12.44 29.74 -16.24
CA LYS A 193 -12.38 29.21 -17.60
C LYS A 193 -12.98 27.80 -17.71
N TRP A 194 -12.61 26.89 -16.81
CA TRP A 194 -12.89 25.46 -17.01
C TRP A 194 -13.96 24.91 -16.06
N THR A 195 -13.86 25.12 -14.75
CA THR A 195 -14.85 24.58 -13.79
C THR A 195 -16.24 25.17 -14.04
N ALA A 196 -16.36 26.50 -14.15
CA ALA A 196 -17.64 27.16 -14.42
C ALA A 196 -18.23 26.74 -15.77
N ARG A 197 -17.40 26.64 -16.82
CA ARG A 197 -17.86 26.18 -18.14
C ARG A 197 -18.39 24.75 -18.08
N GLN A 198 -17.75 23.86 -17.34
CA GLN A 198 -18.25 22.50 -17.17
C GLN A 198 -19.61 22.47 -16.47
N LEU A 199 -19.77 23.22 -15.38
CA LEU A 199 -21.04 23.30 -14.66
C LEU A 199 -22.15 23.90 -15.52
N HIS A 200 -21.86 24.98 -16.24
CA HIS A 200 -22.83 25.60 -17.15
C HIS A 200 -23.22 24.66 -18.30
N ARG A 201 -22.29 23.84 -18.82
CA ARG A 201 -22.63 22.82 -19.82
C ARG A 201 -23.48 21.68 -19.26
N GLN A 202 -23.33 21.35 -17.97
CA GLN A 202 -23.99 20.20 -17.35
C GLN A 202 -25.37 20.54 -16.79
N LEU A 203 -25.55 21.75 -16.23
CA LEU A 203 -26.80 22.19 -15.60
C LEU A 203 -27.34 23.52 -16.17
N GLY A 204 -26.60 24.25 -16.99
CA GLY A 204 -27.11 25.47 -17.64
C GLY A 204 -27.60 26.52 -16.65
N GLN A 205 -28.86 26.92 -16.83
CA GLN A 205 -29.58 27.83 -15.94
C GLN A 205 -30.22 27.11 -14.74
N ASP A 206 -30.30 25.77 -14.77
CA ASP A 206 -30.91 24.96 -13.72
C ASP A 206 -29.99 24.78 -12.51
N LEU A 207 -28.84 25.46 -12.44
CA LEU A 207 -27.97 25.45 -11.26
C LEU A 207 -28.41 26.55 -10.28
N ASP A 208 -28.88 26.16 -9.10
CA ASP A 208 -29.40 27.10 -8.11
C ASP A 208 -28.36 27.43 -7.03
N ILE A 209 -27.61 26.44 -6.55
CA ILE A 209 -26.63 26.61 -5.47
C ILE A 209 -25.27 26.07 -5.88
N PHE A 210 -24.21 26.86 -5.67
CA PHE A 210 -22.83 26.43 -5.83
C PHE A 210 -22.05 26.55 -4.52
N VAL A 211 -21.37 25.47 -4.12
CA VAL A 211 -20.62 25.40 -2.86
C VAL A 211 -19.17 24.96 -3.10
N ALA A 212 -18.23 25.73 -2.54
CA ALA A 212 -16.82 25.37 -2.55
C ALA A 212 -16.08 25.85 -1.30
N GLY A 213 -15.24 24.98 -0.77
CA GLY A 213 -14.33 25.26 0.33
C GLY A 213 -13.17 26.13 -0.11
N MET A 214 -12.79 27.09 0.75
CA MET A 214 -11.83 28.11 0.43
C MET A 214 -10.47 27.81 1.09
N GLY A 215 -9.53 27.32 0.26
CA GLY A 215 -8.12 27.12 0.63
C GLY A 215 -7.25 28.27 0.13
N THR A 216 -6.85 28.23 -1.14
CA THR A 216 -6.34 29.42 -1.86
C THR A 216 -7.48 30.33 -2.35
N SER A 217 -8.73 30.01 -2.00
CA SER A 217 -9.99 30.52 -2.57
C SER A 217 -10.20 30.41 -4.09
N GLY A 218 -9.18 30.06 -4.89
CA GLY A 218 -9.25 30.10 -6.36
C GLY A 218 -10.42 29.33 -7.01
N THR A 219 -10.81 28.16 -6.49
CA THR A 219 -11.98 27.43 -6.98
C THR A 219 -13.28 28.19 -6.77
N MET A 220 -13.48 28.75 -5.57
CA MET A 220 -14.66 29.55 -5.26
C MET A 220 -14.65 30.86 -6.05
N THR A 221 -13.52 31.56 -6.08
CA THR A 221 -13.38 32.84 -6.78
C THR A 221 -13.69 32.70 -8.27
N GLY A 222 -12.98 31.81 -8.97
CA GLY A 222 -13.16 31.65 -10.41
C GLY A 222 -14.55 31.15 -10.77
N THR A 223 -15.00 30.09 -10.10
CA THR A 223 -16.29 29.48 -10.42
C THR A 223 -17.44 30.40 -10.03
N GLY A 224 -17.43 30.96 -8.83
CA GLY A 224 -18.47 31.83 -8.32
C GLY A 224 -18.63 33.13 -9.11
N LEU A 225 -17.55 33.75 -9.57
CA LEU A 225 -17.63 34.94 -10.43
C LEU A 225 -18.17 34.62 -11.83
N ALA A 226 -17.69 33.52 -12.43
CA ALA A 226 -18.16 33.10 -13.75
C ALA A 226 -19.62 32.67 -13.73
N LEU A 227 -20.03 31.87 -12.74
CA LEU A 227 -21.41 31.44 -12.59
C LEU A 227 -22.35 32.62 -12.37
N LYS A 228 -21.98 33.60 -11.52
CA LYS A 228 -22.81 34.80 -11.33
C LYS A 228 -22.99 35.62 -12.61
N LYS A 229 -21.99 35.61 -13.50
CA LYS A 229 -22.07 36.26 -14.81
C LYS A 229 -22.97 35.50 -15.80
N LEU A 230 -22.97 34.16 -15.74
CA LEU A 230 -23.76 33.29 -16.61
C LEU A 230 -25.22 33.16 -16.16
N ASN A 231 -25.43 33.11 -14.85
CA ASN A 231 -26.72 33.07 -14.18
C ASN A 231 -26.64 33.92 -12.89
N PRO A 232 -27.18 35.15 -12.89
CA PRO A 232 -27.20 36.02 -11.72
C PRO A 232 -27.97 35.45 -10.51
N GLN A 233 -28.81 34.45 -10.71
CA GLN A 233 -29.63 33.85 -9.66
C GLN A 233 -28.91 32.77 -8.85
N VAL A 234 -27.76 32.26 -9.33
CA VAL A 234 -26.96 31.27 -8.59
C VAL A 234 -26.57 31.83 -7.23
N TYR A 235 -26.90 31.06 -6.19
CA TYR A 235 -26.53 31.32 -4.80
C TYR A 235 -25.21 30.61 -4.47
N ARG A 236 -24.21 31.37 -4.03
CA ARG A 236 -22.82 30.91 -3.91
C ARG A 236 -22.41 30.84 -2.45
N VAL A 237 -22.06 29.66 -1.96
CA VAL A 237 -21.69 29.44 -0.55
C VAL A 237 -20.20 29.11 -0.45
N GLY A 238 -19.43 29.98 0.21
CA GLY A 238 -18.03 29.74 0.53
C GLY A 238 -17.91 29.02 1.86
N VAL A 239 -17.10 27.96 1.94
CA VAL A 239 -16.93 27.23 3.21
C VAL A 239 -15.50 27.42 3.73
N THR A 240 -15.36 27.80 5.00
CA THR A 240 -14.05 27.98 5.68
C THR A 240 -13.97 27.12 6.93
N THR A 241 -12.75 26.82 7.38
CA THR A 241 -12.57 26.01 8.58
C THR A 241 -12.85 26.81 9.83
N LYS A 242 -13.40 26.18 10.87
CA LYS A 242 -13.40 26.77 12.21
C LYS A 242 -11.96 27.13 12.62
N PRO A 243 -11.71 28.29 13.25
CA PRO A 243 -10.37 28.65 13.72
C PRO A 243 -9.76 27.56 14.60
N GLY A 244 -8.55 27.12 14.27
CA GLY A 244 -7.84 26.06 15.00
C GLY A 244 -8.21 24.62 14.64
N ASP A 245 -9.28 24.40 13.86
CA ASP A 245 -9.72 23.07 13.46
C ASP A 245 -9.45 22.81 11.98
N ARG A 246 -8.29 22.20 11.69
CA ARG A 246 -7.78 22.02 10.33
C ARG A 246 -8.53 20.94 9.56
N VAL A 247 -8.95 21.28 8.34
CA VAL A 247 -9.27 20.33 7.26
C VAL A 247 -8.21 20.46 6.16
N PRO A 248 -7.66 19.36 5.60
CA PRO A 248 -6.67 19.44 4.53
C PRO A 248 -7.20 20.18 3.29
N GLY A 249 -6.56 21.31 2.93
CA GLY A 249 -6.91 22.11 1.76
C GLY A 249 -7.58 23.44 2.15
N PRO A 250 -8.83 23.44 2.64
CA PRO A 250 -9.51 24.63 3.14
C PRO A 250 -8.77 25.35 4.28
N ARG A 251 -9.02 26.63 4.46
CA ARG A 251 -8.43 27.50 5.48
C ARG A 251 -9.52 28.23 6.26
N SER A 252 -9.15 28.81 7.40
CA SER A 252 -10.03 29.72 8.13
C SER A 252 -10.11 31.06 7.42
N GLU A 253 -11.17 31.82 7.69
CA GLU A 253 -11.35 33.17 7.13
C GLU A 253 -10.15 34.10 7.41
N ALA A 254 -9.59 34.06 8.63
CA ALA A 254 -8.43 34.87 8.99
C ALA A 254 -7.22 34.58 8.07
N LEU A 255 -7.01 33.32 7.69
CA LEU A 255 -5.92 32.92 6.80
C LEU A 255 -6.20 33.23 5.31
N LEU A 256 -7.44 33.58 4.97
CA LEU A 256 -7.84 34.04 3.63
C LEU A 256 -7.79 35.56 3.49
N ALA A 257 -7.78 36.31 4.60
CA ALA A 257 -7.71 37.76 4.59
C ALA A 257 -6.55 38.33 3.75
N PRO A 258 -5.31 37.79 3.78
CA PRO A 258 -4.20 38.29 2.96
C PRO A 258 -4.19 37.74 1.51
N VAL A 259 -5.12 36.88 1.12
CA VAL A 259 -5.19 36.36 -0.26
C VAL A 259 -5.77 37.45 -1.18
N LEU A 260 -5.03 37.84 -2.22
CA LEU A 260 -5.36 38.96 -3.11
C LEU A 260 -6.53 38.71 -4.08
N PHE A 261 -7.02 37.48 -4.15
CA PHE A 261 -8.14 37.14 -5.03
C PHE A 261 -9.44 37.83 -4.58
N PRO A 262 -10.34 38.22 -5.51
CA PRO A 262 -11.64 38.83 -5.18
C PRO A 262 -12.65 37.80 -4.67
N TRP A 263 -12.28 37.04 -3.63
CA TRP A 263 -13.08 35.92 -3.15
C TRP A 263 -14.35 36.36 -2.42
N ARG A 264 -14.37 37.53 -1.79
CA ARG A 264 -15.58 38.07 -1.14
C ARG A 264 -16.69 38.37 -2.15
N ASP A 265 -16.33 38.85 -3.34
CA ASP A 265 -17.30 39.12 -4.41
C ASP A 265 -17.84 37.83 -5.05
N SER A 266 -17.15 36.71 -4.82
CA SER A 266 -17.51 35.40 -5.37
C SER A 266 -18.53 34.62 -4.53
N ILE A 267 -18.88 35.10 -3.33
CA ILE A 267 -19.78 34.42 -2.39
C ILE A 267 -21.00 35.29 -2.08
N ASP A 268 -22.13 34.64 -1.83
CA ASP A 268 -23.35 35.27 -1.30
C ASP A 268 -23.52 34.94 0.20
N ALA A 269 -22.93 33.82 0.65
CA ALA A 269 -22.87 33.43 2.06
C ALA A 269 -21.60 32.66 2.39
N MET A 270 -21.31 32.54 3.69
CA MET A 270 -20.16 31.81 4.22
C MET A 270 -20.56 30.87 5.35
N GLU A 271 -19.95 29.68 5.38
CA GLU A 271 -20.14 28.66 6.40
C GLU A 271 -18.83 28.25 7.08
N TRP A 272 -18.95 27.76 8.32
CA TRP A 272 -17.84 27.27 9.13
C TRP A 272 -18.00 25.78 9.48
N VAL A 273 -17.11 24.97 8.94
CA VAL A 273 -17.14 23.51 9.13
C VAL A 273 -15.91 23.03 9.90
N GLY A 274 -16.13 22.08 10.81
CA GLY A 274 -15.08 21.42 11.59
C GLY A 274 -14.55 20.15 10.90
N SER A 275 -13.44 19.62 11.42
CA SER A 275 -12.80 18.44 10.85
C SER A 275 -13.59 17.16 11.10
N GLN A 276 -14.22 17.00 12.26
CA GLN A 276 -14.99 15.79 12.56
C GLN A 276 -16.14 15.60 11.57
N GLU A 277 -16.93 16.65 11.32
CA GLU A 277 -18.05 16.60 10.37
C GLU A 277 -17.56 16.37 8.94
N ALA A 278 -16.49 17.06 8.53
CA ALA A 278 -15.88 16.92 7.21
C ALA A 278 -15.40 15.49 6.91
N PHE A 279 -14.66 14.89 7.85
CA PHE A 279 -14.14 13.52 7.68
C PHE A 279 -15.26 12.48 7.76
N THR A 280 -16.22 12.65 8.67
CA THR A 280 -17.35 11.71 8.83
C THR A 280 -18.18 11.65 7.55
N LEU A 281 -18.57 12.81 7.02
CA LEU A 281 -19.41 12.87 5.83
C LEU A 281 -18.67 12.40 4.57
N SER A 282 -17.37 12.69 4.47
CA SER A 282 -16.51 12.15 3.42
C SER A 282 -16.40 10.62 3.47
N MET A 283 -16.27 10.03 4.66
CA MET A 283 -16.26 8.58 4.85
C MET A 283 -17.60 7.97 4.43
N GLN A 284 -18.73 8.59 4.79
CA GLN A 284 -20.07 8.15 4.39
C GLN A 284 -20.26 8.20 2.86
N LEU A 285 -19.78 9.26 2.20
CA LEU A 285 -19.73 9.35 0.73
C LEU A 285 -18.90 8.20 0.12
N CYS A 286 -17.73 7.90 0.69
CA CYS A 286 -16.90 6.79 0.22
C CYS A 286 -17.60 5.43 0.34
N ARG A 287 -18.25 5.18 1.49
CA ARG A 287 -19.01 3.94 1.74
C ARG A 287 -20.24 3.77 0.84
N THR A 288 -20.70 4.86 0.22
CA THR A 288 -21.82 4.85 -0.73
C THR A 288 -21.37 4.91 -2.19
N GLY A 289 -20.06 4.79 -2.45
CA GLY A 289 -19.49 4.67 -3.81
C GLY A 289 -18.84 5.93 -4.37
N LEU A 290 -18.86 7.05 -3.63
CA LEU A 290 -18.19 8.29 -4.02
C LEU A 290 -16.84 8.42 -3.32
N LEU A 291 -15.77 7.93 -3.96
CA LEU A 291 -14.42 7.99 -3.40
C LEU A 291 -13.88 9.44 -3.39
N VAL A 292 -14.03 10.12 -2.26
CA VAL A 292 -13.70 11.54 -2.11
C VAL A 292 -13.01 11.84 -0.78
N GLY A 293 -12.10 12.82 -0.79
CA GLY A 293 -11.36 13.26 0.40
C GLY A 293 -12.18 14.15 1.36
N PRO A 294 -11.62 14.48 2.54
CA PRO A 294 -12.30 15.19 3.63
C PRO A 294 -12.75 16.61 3.22
N SER A 295 -12.05 17.26 2.30
CA SER A 295 -12.47 18.56 1.76
C SER A 295 -13.79 18.50 0.97
N SER A 296 -14.18 17.32 0.49
CA SER A 296 -15.46 17.10 -0.20
C SER A 296 -16.60 16.95 0.80
N GLY A 297 -16.38 16.18 1.89
CA GLY A 297 -17.31 16.12 3.02
C GLY A 297 -17.46 17.48 3.71
N PHE A 298 -16.39 18.26 3.78
CA PHE A 298 -16.41 19.65 4.25
C PHE A 298 -17.33 20.55 3.40
N ASN A 299 -17.24 20.45 2.06
CA ASN A 299 -18.11 21.23 1.18
C ASN A 299 -19.57 20.81 1.29
N LEU A 300 -19.85 19.50 1.35
CA LEU A 300 -21.20 18.99 1.53
C LEU A 300 -21.76 19.42 2.89
N GLN A 301 -20.99 19.34 3.97
CA GLN A 301 -21.44 19.77 5.29
C GLN A 301 -21.80 21.26 5.31
N GLY A 302 -21.01 22.11 4.64
CA GLY A 302 -21.33 23.53 4.51
C GLY A 302 -22.63 23.77 3.74
N LEU A 303 -22.87 23.01 2.66
CA LEU A 303 -24.15 23.04 1.94
C LEU A 303 -25.31 22.64 2.87
N LEU A 304 -25.19 21.54 3.61
CA LEU A 304 -26.24 21.05 4.50
C LEU A 304 -26.55 22.04 5.63
N GLN A 305 -25.53 22.69 6.21
CA GLN A 305 -25.72 23.75 7.20
C GLN A 305 -26.51 24.93 6.62
N ARG A 306 -26.11 25.42 5.44
CA ARG A 306 -26.78 26.54 4.78
C ARG A 306 -28.24 26.22 4.43
N LEU A 307 -28.49 25.02 3.90
CA LEU A 307 -29.85 24.55 3.60
C LEU A 307 -30.71 24.47 4.89
N SER A 308 -30.15 24.00 6.01
CA SER A 308 -30.85 23.97 7.30
C SER A 308 -31.24 25.37 7.74
N THR A 309 -30.30 26.32 7.72
CA THR A 309 -30.55 27.72 8.09
C THR A 309 -31.64 28.36 7.22
N LEU A 310 -31.59 28.15 5.89
CA LEU A 310 -32.60 28.68 4.98
C LEU A 310 -33.98 28.04 5.21
N LYS A 311 -34.03 26.73 5.48
CA LYS A 311 -35.29 26.03 5.79
C LYS A 311 -35.90 26.51 7.09
N GLU A 312 -35.10 26.64 8.15
CA GLU A 312 -35.54 27.14 9.45
C GLU A 312 -36.04 28.59 9.38
N ALA A 313 -35.45 29.41 8.50
CA ALA A 313 -35.90 30.77 8.24
C ALA A 313 -37.12 30.87 7.30
N GLY A 314 -37.56 29.76 6.68
CA GLY A 314 -38.62 29.77 5.66
C GLY A 314 -38.21 30.41 4.34
N GLU A 315 -36.90 30.47 4.06
CA GLU A 315 -36.30 31.12 2.90
C GLU A 315 -35.85 30.14 1.80
N LEU A 316 -35.94 28.82 2.06
CA LEU A 316 -35.48 27.79 1.12
C LEU A 316 -36.12 27.92 -0.27
N ASP A 317 -37.43 28.19 -0.33
CA ASP A 317 -38.16 28.32 -1.60
C ASP A 317 -37.75 29.56 -2.42
N GLN A 318 -37.05 30.53 -1.83
CA GLN A 318 -36.51 31.68 -2.57
C GLN A 318 -35.40 31.29 -3.55
N LEU A 319 -34.80 30.11 -3.35
CA LEU A 319 -33.78 29.56 -4.23
C LEU A 319 -34.36 28.76 -5.40
N ARG A 320 -35.68 28.52 -5.45
CA ARG A 320 -36.33 27.84 -6.57
C ARG A 320 -36.50 28.81 -7.73
N HIS A 321 -35.85 28.50 -8.85
CA HIS A 321 -36.12 29.17 -10.12
C HIS A 321 -36.93 28.26 -11.02
N ARG A 322 -37.86 28.83 -11.79
CA ARG A 322 -38.67 28.04 -12.73
C ARG A 322 -37.78 27.58 -13.89
N LYS A 323 -37.53 26.27 -13.96
CA LYS A 323 -36.76 25.65 -15.05
C LYS A 323 -37.61 25.53 -16.32
N GLU A 324 -36.97 25.48 -17.49
CA GLU A 324 -37.66 25.44 -18.80
C GLU A 324 -38.57 24.21 -18.96
N ASN A 325 -38.21 23.10 -18.33
CA ASN A 325 -38.98 21.85 -18.32
C ASN A 325 -40.16 21.85 -17.31
N GLY A 326 -40.36 22.92 -16.54
CA GLY A 326 -41.41 23.03 -15.52
C GLY A 326 -41.05 22.40 -14.16
N ASP A 327 -39.82 21.90 -13.99
CA ASP A 327 -39.29 21.43 -12.70
C ASP A 327 -39.00 22.62 -11.77
N ASP A 328 -39.42 22.50 -10.51
CA ASP A 328 -39.25 23.49 -9.44
C ASP A 328 -38.28 23.03 -8.34
N SER A 329 -37.55 21.94 -8.58
CA SER A 329 -36.53 21.44 -7.67
C SER A 329 -35.32 22.37 -7.60
N ILE A 330 -34.60 22.33 -6.48
CA ILE A 330 -33.36 23.09 -6.25
C ILE A 330 -32.18 22.18 -6.58
N ASN A 331 -31.36 22.53 -7.55
CA ASN A 331 -30.12 21.83 -7.86
C ASN A 331 -28.94 22.51 -7.17
N ALA A 332 -28.35 21.82 -6.20
CA ALA A 332 -27.17 22.26 -5.48
C ALA A 332 -25.93 21.47 -5.90
N VAL A 333 -24.81 22.14 -6.13
CA VAL A 333 -23.53 21.50 -6.50
C VAL A 333 -22.46 21.81 -5.47
N PHE A 334 -21.74 20.79 -5.03
CA PHE A 334 -20.51 20.94 -4.26
C PHE A 334 -19.31 20.32 -4.98
N ILE A 335 -18.12 20.90 -4.82
CA ILE A 335 -16.89 20.39 -5.46
C ILE A 335 -16.29 19.23 -4.65
N CYS A 336 -16.03 18.10 -5.30
CA CYS A 336 -15.22 17.01 -4.74
C CYS A 336 -13.76 17.16 -5.19
N CYS A 337 -12.87 17.50 -4.25
CA CYS A 337 -11.56 18.06 -4.61
C CYS A 337 -10.49 16.99 -4.90
N ASP A 338 -10.51 15.85 -4.24
CA ASP A 338 -9.53 14.77 -4.35
C ASP A 338 -10.08 13.47 -3.74
N GLY A 339 -9.27 12.41 -3.71
CA GLY A 339 -9.61 11.11 -3.11
C GLY A 339 -9.20 10.95 -1.64
N PRO A 340 -9.68 9.88 -0.97
CA PRO A 340 -9.51 9.68 0.48
C PRO A 340 -8.12 9.13 0.87
N PHE A 341 -7.42 8.46 -0.05
CA PHE A 341 -6.29 7.58 0.26
C PHE A 341 -5.09 8.28 0.92
N GLN A 342 -4.86 9.56 0.62
CA GLN A 342 -3.77 10.32 1.25
C GLN A 342 -4.09 10.77 2.69
N TYR A 343 -5.28 10.44 3.20
CA TYR A 343 -5.79 10.88 4.50
C TYR A 343 -6.23 9.72 5.41
N ILE A 344 -5.93 8.47 5.05
CA ILE A 344 -6.43 7.29 5.78
C ILE A 344 -6.13 7.35 7.28
N GLU A 345 -4.89 7.68 7.66
CA GLU A 345 -4.52 7.89 9.07
C GLU A 345 -5.38 8.98 9.75
N GLU A 346 -5.65 10.08 9.05
CA GLU A 346 -6.45 11.19 9.57
C GLU A 346 -7.91 10.76 9.80
N TYR A 347 -8.51 9.89 8.96
CA TYR A 347 -9.87 9.37 9.18
C TYR A 347 -10.00 8.64 10.52
N PHE A 348 -9.07 7.74 10.83
CA PHE A 348 -9.09 7.00 12.11
C PHE A 348 -8.82 7.89 13.32
N SER A 349 -8.25 9.09 13.12
CA SER A 349 -8.04 10.08 14.20
C SER A 349 -9.19 11.08 14.37
N LYS A 350 -10.01 11.28 13.33
CA LYS A 350 -11.02 12.36 13.27
C LYS A 350 -12.45 11.87 13.30
N VAL A 351 -12.72 10.68 12.80
CA VAL A 351 -14.04 10.05 12.84
C VAL A 351 -14.18 9.30 14.16
N ASP A 352 -15.39 9.27 14.71
CA ASP A 352 -15.70 8.50 15.92
C ASP A 352 -15.36 7.03 15.71
N ALA A 353 -14.63 6.41 16.65
CA ALA A 353 -14.18 5.03 16.55
C ALA A 353 -15.34 4.04 16.34
N LYS A 354 -16.55 4.34 16.85
CA LYS A 354 -17.74 3.51 16.69
C LYS A 354 -18.20 3.36 15.22
N GLU A 355 -17.76 4.26 14.35
CA GLU A 355 -18.07 4.20 12.92
C GLU A 355 -17.25 3.13 12.19
N PHE A 356 -16.17 2.65 12.80
CA PHE A 356 -15.33 1.59 12.25
C PHE A 356 -15.68 0.27 12.93
N LEU A 357 -16.06 -0.72 12.13
CA LEU A 357 -16.27 -2.06 12.63
C LEU A 357 -14.94 -2.59 13.21
N PRO A 358 -14.97 -3.28 14.36
CA PRO A 358 -13.77 -3.87 14.93
C PRO A 358 -13.20 -4.91 13.98
N ILE A 359 -11.90 -5.19 14.13
CA ILE A 359 -11.28 -6.34 13.49
C ILE A 359 -11.52 -7.51 14.44
N ASP A 360 -12.32 -8.50 14.00
CA ASP A 360 -12.79 -9.59 14.86
C ASP A 360 -11.65 -10.41 15.50
N ASP A 361 -10.44 -10.36 14.93
CA ASP A 361 -9.24 -11.05 15.42
C ASP A 361 -8.00 -10.13 15.44
N ASP A 362 -8.16 -8.90 15.90
CA ASP A 362 -7.09 -7.89 15.96
C ASP A 362 -5.81 -8.36 16.69
N MET A 363 -5.96 -9.32 17.61
CA MET A 363 -4.87 -9.97 18.34
C MET A 363 -3.85 -10.65 17.43
N LEU A 364 -4.24 -11.03 16.20
CA LEU A 364 -3.36 -11.60 15.18
C LEU A 364 -2.55 -10.54 14.43
N LEU A 365 -2.91 -9.27 14.50
CA LEU A 365 -2.23 -8.19 13.77
C LEU A 365 -0.80 -7.96 14.23
N ASP A 366 -0.38 -8.50 15.37
CA ASP A 366 0.97 -8.36 15.93
C ASP A 366 1.72 -9.68 16.14
N VAL A 367 1.15 -10.80 15.70
CA VAL A 367 1.74 -12.13 15.81
C VAL A 367 1.74 -12.83 14.46
N ASP A 368 2.58 -13.85 14.30
CA ASP A 368 2.71 -14.66 13.07
C ASP A 368 2.96 -13.85 11.78
N LYS A 369 3.73 -12.76 11.88
CA LYS A 369 4.14 -11.93 10.73
C LYS A 369 5.28 -12.52 9.91
N TYR A 370 5.79 -13.68 10.31
CA TYR A 370 6.93 -14.29 9.64
C TYR A 370 6.52 -14.87 8.30
N ARG A 371 7.39 -14.72 7.31
CA ARG A 371 7.16 -15.34 6.01
C ARG A 371 6.98 -16.84 6.22
N TYR A 372 5.98 -17.41 5.56
CA TYR A 372 5.81 -18.83 5.35
C TYR A 372 5.85 -19.12 3.85
N ASP A 373 6.30 -20.32 3.46
CA ASP A 373 6.40 -20.76 2.07
C ASP A 373 6.06 -22.24 2.03
N ASP A 374 5.16 -22.65 1.13
CA ASP A 374 4.70 -24.04 1.02
C ASP A 374 5.88 -24.98 0.66
N ALA A 375 6.95 -24.48 0.03
CA ALA A 375 8.16 -25.25 -0.23
C ALA A 375 8.88 -25.73 1.04
N TRP A 376 8.51 -25.20 2.21
CA TRP A 376 9.03 -25.58 3.51
C TRP A 376 8.24 -26.73 4.15
N GLU A 377 7.08 -27.05 3.58
CA GLU A 377 6.30 -28.22 3.93
C GLU A 377 6.62 -29.35 2.95
N LEU A 378 6.99 -30.49 3.50
CA LEU A 378 7.34 -31.68 2.73
C LEU A 378 6.16 -32.65 2.73
N ASP A 379 5.93 -33.27 1.57
CA ASP A 379 5.17 -34.53 1.54
C ASP A 379 5.85 -35.57 2.45
N ALA A 380 5.04 -36.45 3.04
CA ALA A 380 5.52 -37.45 3.99
C ALA A 380 6.62 -38.36 3.40
N HIS A 381 6.51 -38.80 2.15
CA HIS A 381 7.56 -39.62 1.52
C HIS A 381 8.83 -38.82 1.27
N GLU A 382 8.71 -37.54 0.93
CA GLU A 382 9.86 -36.67 0.76
C GLU A 382 10.55 -36.40 2.09
N ALA A 383 9.79 -36.19 3.18
CA ALA A 383 10.33 -36.08 4.52
C ALA A 383 11.12 -37.34 4.92
N VAL A 384 10.57 -38.54 4.68
CA VAL A 384 11.26 -39.82 4.93
C VAL A 384 12.57 -39.91 4.15
N ARG A 385 12.58 -39.58 2.85
CA ARG A 385 13.81 -39.62 2.03
C ARG A 385 14.84 -38.59 2.47
N ARG A 386 14.43 -37.34 2.63
CA ARG A 386 15.30 -36.19 2.90
C ARG A 386 15.93 -36.27 4.28
N PHE A 387 15.17 -36.73 5.27
CA PHE A 387 15.64 -36.87 6.65
C PHE A 387 16.07 -38.30 7.02
N ARG A 388 16.03 -39.23 6.06
CA ARG A 388 16.41 -40.66 6.24
C ARG A 388 15.75 -41.31 7.44
N LEU A 389 14.44 -41.09 7.59
CA LEU A 389 13.66 -41.58 8.72
C LEU A 389 13.45 -43.10 8.62
N ALA A 390 13.71 -43.83 9.70
CA ALA A 390 13.50 -45.28 9.79
C ALA A 390 12.81 -45.65 11.11
N PRO A 391 11.87 -46.62 11.12
CA PRO A 391 11.18 -47.03 12.34
C PRO A 391 12.12 -47.77 13.30
N THR A 392 12.05 -47.45 14.60
CA THR A 392 12.72 -48.22 15.65
C THR A 392 11.82 -49.35 16.16
N ARG A 393 12.34 -50.59 16.33
CA ARG A 393 11.58 -51.65 17.00
C ARG A 393 11.25 -51.21 18.44
N GLN A 394 9.98 -51.23 18.80
CA GLN A 394 9.51 -50.99 20.17
C GLN A 394 10.24 -51.93 21.15
N THR A 395 11.16 -51.37 21.93
CA THR A 395 11.43 -51.85 23.28
C THR A 395 11.27 -50.64 24.17
N ALA A 396 10.38 -50.74 25.16
CA ALA A 396 10.16 -49.72 26.17
C ALA A 396 11.49 -49.14 26.65
N LEU A 397 11.71 -47.84 26.43
CA LEU A 397 12.90 -47.13 26.87
C LEU A 397 12.49 -46.16 27.96
N ALA A 398 12.86 -46.52 29.19
CA ALA A 398 13.18 -45.57 30.23
C ALA A 398 14.30 -44.64 29.75
N ASP A 399 14.33 -43.42 30.31
CA ASP A 399 15.32 -42.37 30.10
C ASP A 399 16.74 -42.90 29.79
N VAL A 400 17.25 -42.64 28.58
CA VAL A 400 18.67 -42.80 28.26
C VAL A 400 19.19 -41.54 27.58
N GLY A 401 20.13 -40.89 28.26
CA GLY A 401 20.76 -39.65 27.86
C GLY A 401 21.65 -39.74 26.61
N VAL A 402 21.82 -38.57 26.01
CA VAL A 402 22.58 -38.29 24.79
C VAL A 402 24.05 -38.71 24.93
N GLN A 403 24.57 -39.47 23.96
CA GLN A 403 26.00 -39.80 23.84
C GLN A 403 26.62 -38.98 22.71
N VAL A 404 27.52 -38.04 23.06
CA VAL A 404 28.28 -37.20 22.11
C VAL A 404 29.65 -37.86 21.87
N CYS A 405 29.94 -38.30 20.64
CA CYS A 405 31.27 -38.78 20.27
C CYS A 405 32.16 -37.61 19.80
N GLY A 406 33.25 -37.35 20.53
CA GLY A 406 34.35 -36.47 20.10
C GLY A 406 35.63 -37.26 19.86
N ALA A 407 36.45 -36.84 18.89
CA ALA A 407 37.86 -37.24 18.80
C ALA A 407 38.71 -36.19 18.07
N VAL A 408 39.83 -35.82 18.69
CA VAL A 408 40.94 -34.99 18.19
C VAL A 408 42.19 -35.87 18.19
N ALA A 409 43.03 -35.81 17.15
CA ALA A 409 44.49 -35.97 17.27
C ALA A 409 45.23 -35.54 15.99
N ALA A 410 46.36 -34.85 16.17
CA ALA A 410 47.25 -34.27 15.17
C ALA A 410 48.39 -35.22 14.75
N SER A 411 49.00 -34.99 13.57
CA SER A 411 50.47 -34.98 13.37
C SER A 411 50.89 -34.73 11.91
N ASP A 412 51.74 -33.71 11.76
CA ASP A 412 52.97 -33.58 10.95
C ASP A 412 53.12 -34.20 9.53
N SER A 413 53.35 -33.30 8.56
CA SER A 413 54.06 -33.47 7.27
C SER A 413 55.61 -33.44 7.46
N PRO A 414 56.53 -33.57 6.45
CA PRO A 414 56.38 -33.50 4.98
C PRO A 414 57.32 -34.44 4.14
N ILE A 415 57.33 -34.29 2.80
CA ILE A 415 58.51 -34.22 1.87
C ILE A 415 58.33 -34.93 0.50
N SER A 416 58.26 -34.07 -0.52
CA SER A 416 58.93 -34.06 -1.85
C SER A 416 58.54 -34.90 -3.07
N SER A 417 58.50 -34.13 -4.16
CA SER A 417 59.12 -34.36 -5.49
C SER A 417 58.31 -35.15 -6.51
N ARG A 418 58.37 -34.89 -7.82
CA ARG A 418 58.53 -33.69 -8.69
C ARG A 418 58.40 -34.29 -10.11
N ARG A 419 57.74 -33.57 -11.03
CA ARG A 419 57.93 -33.62 -12.52
C ARG A 419 57.51 -34.94 -13.22
N SER A 420 57.07 -34.95 -14.49
CA SER A 420 56.94 -33.95 -15.56
C SER A 420 56.23 -34.60 -16.76
N SER A 421 55.64 -33.73 -17.60
CA SER A 421 55.66 -33.77 -19.08
C SER A 421 54.85 -34.85 -19.82
N ALA A 422 54.36 -34.65 -21.03
CA ALA A 422 54.10 -33.52 -21.92
C ALA A 422 53.47 -34.13 -23.20
N THR A 423 52.73 -33.32 -23.97
CA THR A 423 52.53 -33.39 -25.45
C THR A 423 51.82 -34.63 -26.04
N ALA A 424 51.04 -34.61 -27.12
CA ALA A 424 50.66 -33.63 -28.13
C ALA A 424 49.55 -34.24 -29.03
N ASP A 425 48.84 -33.39 -29.79
CA ASP A 425 48.36 -33.54 -31.19
C ASP A 425 47.44 -34.73 -31.59
N ALA A 426 46.49 -34.66 -32.52
CA ALA A 426 45.85 -33.63 -33.34
C ALA A 426 44.70 -34.31 -34.16
N ASP A 427 43.86 -33.50 -34.85
CA ASP A 427 43.15 -33.77 -36.12
C ASP A 427 42.05 -34.87 -36.16
N GLU A 428 40.98 -34.90 -36.98
CA GLU A 428 40.48 -34.20 -38.19
C GLU A 428 38.99 -34.64 -38.34
N GLU A 429 38.03 -33.77 -38.65
CA GLU A 429 37.34 -33.52 -39.96
C GLU A 429 36.04 -34.29 -40.29
N ASP A 430 35.13 -33.51 -40.91
CA ASP A 430 34.04 -33.80 -41.86
C ASP A 430 32.85 -34.72 -41.49
N GLY A 431 31.59 -34.49 -41.90
CA GLY A 431 30.98 -33.58 -42.86
C GLY A 431 29.70 -34.23 -43.44
N PHE A 432 28.80 -33.41 -44.00
CA PHE A 432 27.69 -33.72 -44.94
C PHE A 432 26.22 -33.95 -44.50
N SER A 433 25.38 -33.08 -45.12
CA SER A 433 24.10 -33.34 -45.83
C SER A 433 22.74 -33.18 -45.13
N SER A 434 22.04 -32.11 -45.51
CA SER A 434 20.56 -32.06 -45.68
C SER A 434 20.21 -32.37 -47.17
N PRO A 435 18.95 -32.47 -47.68
CA PRO A 435 17.98 -31.34 -47.64
C PRO A 435 16.45 -31.60 -47.91
N ILE A 436 15.66 -30.50 -47.91
CA ILE A 436 14.46 -30.15 -48.77
C ILE A 436 12.98 -30.45 -48.35
N LEU A 437 12.21 -29.33 -48.19
CA LEU A 437 10.81 -28.91 -48.57
C LEU A 437 9.55 -29.73 -48.11
N LEU A 438 8.31 -29.23 -47.89
CA LEU A 438 7.53 -28.02 -48.27
C LEU A 438 6.23 -27.91 -47.40
N THR A 439 5.86 -26.69 -47.00
CA THR A 439 4.51 -26.05 -46.83
C THR A 439 3.24 -26.80 -46.35
N THR A 440 2.50 -26.24 -45.38
CA THR A 440 1.22 -25.45 -45.56
C THR A 440 0.60 -25.03 -44.21
N ALA A 441 -0.25 -24.01 -44.25
CA ALA A 441 -0.79 -23.22 -43.14
C ALA A 441 -2.00 -23.83 -42.40
N SER A 442 -2.17 -23.53 -41.10
CA SER A 442 -3.27 -22.71 -40.56
C SER A 442 -3.36 -22.78 -39.02
N SER A 443 -3.91 -21.72 -38.43
CA SER A 443 -4.58 -21.68 -37.11
C SER A 443 -3.72 -21.82 -35.84
N THR A 444 -3.39 -20.70 -35.19
CA THR A 444 -3.08 -20.69 -33.75
C THR A 444 -3.81 -19.56 -33.01
N ARG A 445 -4.51 -19.98 -31.95
CA ARG A 445 -5.20 -19.24 -30.88
C ARG A 445 -4.38 -18.08 -30.28
N PRO A 446 -5.02 -17.11 -29.59
CA PRO A 446 -4.29 -16.12 -28.80
C PRO A 446 -3.52 -16.82 -27.64
N PRO A 447 -2.39 -16.25 -27.17
CA PRO A 447 -1.58 -16.89 -26.14
C PRO A 447 -2.33 -16.92 -24.80
N SER A 448 -2.17 -18.01 -24.06
CA SER A 448 -2.60 -18.08 -22.67
C SER A 448 -1.68 -17.24 -21.78
N LEU A 449 -2.23 -16.75 -20.66
CA LEU A 449 -1.59 -15.96 -19.61
C LEU A 449 -0.24 -16.50 -19.10
N GLY A 450 0.07 -17.79 -19.34
CA GLY A 450 1.36 -18.38 -18.98
C GLY A 450 2.54 -17.88 -19.83
N SER A 451 2.33 -17.56 -21.11
CA SER A 451 3.40 -17.10 -22.02
C SER A 451 3.90 -15.67 -21.74
N ILE A 452 3.12 -14.89 -21.00
CA ILE A 452 3.49 -13.52 -20.58
C ILE A 452 4.39 -13.57 -19.33
N PHE A 453 4.24 -14.58 -18.48
CA PHE A 453 5.06 -14.74 -17.28
C PHE A 453 6.49 -15.22 -17.60
N ASP A 454 6.66 -16.06 -18.61
CA ASP A 454 7.99 -16.54 -19.01
C ASP A 454 8.85 -15.45 -19.69
N GLU A 455 8.21 -14.48 -20.35
CA GLU A 455 8.91 -13.33 -20.98
C GLU A 455 9.35 -12.28 -19.92
N VAL A 456 8.55 -12.10 -18.85
CA VAL A 456 8.89 -11.21 -17.72
C VAL A 456 10.05 -11.77 -16.89
N ILE A 457 10.12 -13.10 -16.70
CA ILE A 457 11.26 -13.76 -16.03
C ILE A 457 12.54 -13.69 -16.88
N LYS A 458 12.41 -13.58 -18.22
CA LYS A 458 13.55 -13.41 -19.11
C LYS A 458 14.09 -11.97 -19.13
N GLN A 459 13.22 -10.96 -19.06
CA GLN A 459 13.65 -9.55 -19.06
C GLN A 459 14.27 -9.11 -17.72
N ASP A 460 13.85 -9.69 -16.60
CA ASP A 460 14.45 -9.38 -15.27
C ASP A 460 15.90 -9.90 -15.15
N ARG A 461 16.30 -10.84 -16.01
CA ARG A 461 17.69 -11.31 -16.13
C ARG A 461 18.58 -10.40 -16.99
N GLU A 462 18.02 -9.48 -17.79
CA GLU A 462 18.79 -8.61 -18.68
C GLU A 462 18.94 -7.16 -18.19
N HIS A 463 18.24 -6.73 -17.12
CA HIS A 463 18.30 -5.36 -16.58
C HIS A 463 19.25 -5.12 -15.39
N HIS A 464 20.09 -6.10 -15.05
CA HIS A 464 21.22 -5.90 -14.13
C HIS A 464 22.57 -5.90 -14.84
N ARG A 465 22.77 -4.93 -15.74
CA ARG A 465 24.11 -4.45 -16.13
C ARG A 465 24.11 -2.92 -16.29
N VAL A 466 25.15 -2.30 -15.70
CA VAL A 466 25.55 -0.86 -15.67
C VAL A 466 24.89 -0.03 -14.55
N GLY A 467 25.57 0.49 -13.51
CA GLY A 467 27.00 0.46 -13.14
C GLY A 467 27.28 1.12 -11.76
N GLY A 468 28.51 0.92 -11.24
CA GLY A 468 29.09 1.64 -10.09
C GLY A 468 29.65 0.75 -8.96
N SER A 469 30.97 0.50 -8.97
CA SER A 469 31.75 -0.38 -8.04
C SER A 469 31.84 0.14 -6.59
N PRO A 470 32.12 -0.70 -5.57
CA PRO A 470 33.53 -1.02 -5.27
C PRO A 470 33.83 -2.49 -4.90
N ARG A 471 34.98 -2.95 -5.43
CA ARG A 471 35.93 -3.98 -4.95
C ARG A 471 35.53 -5.46 -5.02
N SER A 472 36.31 -6.10 -5.90
CA SER A 472 36.32 -7.47 -6.40
C SER A 472 36.91 -8.51 -5.45
N SER A 473 36.25 -9.67 -5.37
CA SER A 473 36.94 -10.97 -5.41
C SER A 473 35.97 -12.03 -5.97
N SER A 474 36.12 -12.33 -7.27
CA SER A 474 35.46 -13.45 -7.97
C SER A 474 36.17 -14.79 -7.68
N PRO A 475 35.49 -15.93 -7.92
CA PRO A 475 35.86 -17.27 -7.42
C PRO A 475 36.81 -18.01 -8.39
N PRO A 476 37.51 -19.08 -7.98
CA PRO A 476 38.21 -19.94 -8.92
C PRO A 476 37.30 -21.06 -9.43
N THR A 477 37.41 -21.31 -10.74
CA THR A 477 36.88 -22.46 -11.49
C THR A 477 37.67 -23.74 -11.21
N SER A 478 36.92 -24.84 -11.15
CA SER A 478 37.24 -26.26 -11.44
C SER A 478 38.68 -26.76 -11.31
N LEU A 479 38.90 -27.65 -10.33
CA LEU A 479 39.88 -28.74 -10.44
C LEU A 479 39.14 -30.07 -10.28
N SER A 480 39.23 -30.89 -11.32
CA SER A 480 39.00 -32.33 -11.32
C SER A 480 39.89 -33.01 -10.27
N GLY A 481 39.30 -33.80 -9.38
CA GLY A 481 40.04 -34.59 -8.40
C GLY A 481 39.10 -35.50 -7.61
N SER A 482 39.18 -36.80 -7.94
CA SER A 482 38.80 -38.00 -7.17
C SER A 482 37.69 -37.91 -6.12
N GLU A 483 36.69 -38.76 -6.31
CA GLU A 483 35.83 -39.33 -5.27
C GLU A 483 36.54 -39.45 -3.90
N ALA A 484 36.15 -38.58 -2.99
CA ALA A 484 36.27 -38.80 -1.56
C ALA A 484 34.96 -38.30 -0.93
N SER A 485 34.03 -39.23 -0.80
CA SER A 485 32.84 -39.14 0.03
C SER A 485 33.19 -38.57 1.41
N SER A 486 32.90 -37.27 1.63
CA SER A 486 32.74 -36.72 2.97
C SER A 486 31.31 -36.20 3.11
N THR A 487 30.36 -37.13 3.27
CA THR A 487 29.08 -36.83 3.91
C THR A 487 29.36 -36.34 5.33
N ARG A 488 29.53 -35.02 5.50
CA ARG A 488 29.21 -34.39 6.78
C ARG A 488 27.70 -34.56 6.92
N LEU A 489 27.27 -35.51 7.74
CA LEU A 489 25.87 -35.67 8.10
C LEU A 489 25.40 -34.32 8.63
N ALA A 490 24.54 -33.64 7.88
CA ALA A 490 23.72 -32.58 8.45
C ALA A 490 23.05 -33.19 9.69
N SER A 491 23.22 -32.57 10.85
CA SER A 491 22.54 -33.01 12.06
C SER A 491 21.04 -32.93 11.79
N VAL A 492 20.42 -34.09 11.56
CA VAL A 492 18.97 -34.19 11.41
C VAL A 492 18.39 -34.10 12.81
N ILE A 493 17.59 -33.06 13.07
CA ILE A 493 16.93 -32.85 14.34
C ILE A 493 15.44 -32.88 14.06
N VAL A 494 14.78 -33.91 14.58
CA VAL A 494 13.32 -34.02 14.51
C VAL A 494 12.76 -33.37 15.76
N VAL A 495 11.98 -32.31 15.59
CA VAL A 495 11.27 -31.63 16.68
C VAL A 495 9.82 -32.07 16.66
N ASP A 496 9.45 -32.82 17.68
CA ASP A 496 8.11 -33.35 17.88
C ASP A 496 7.32 -32.40 18.79
N LEU A 497 6.35 -31.70 18.21
CA LEU A 497 5.48 -30.73 18.89
C LEU A 497 4.25 -31.48 19.44
N ARG A 498 4.16 -31.63 20.76
CA ARG A 498 3.09 -32.42 21.41
C ARG A 498 2.31 -31.66 22.47
N GLN A 499 1.12 -32.17 22.79
CA GLN A 499 0.44 -31.79 24.03
C GLN A 499 1.16 -32.39 25.25
N PRO A 500 1.25 -31.64 26.37
CA PRO A 500 1.63 -32.16 27.67
C PRO A 500 0.86 -33.46 28.03
N GLY A 501 1.60 -34.56 28.19
CA GLY A 501 1.04 -35.87 28.54
C GLY A 501 0.83 -36.84 27.37
N GLU A 502 1.04 -36.41 26.11
CA GLU A 502 0.97 -37.31 24.95
C GLU A 502 2.21 -38.21 24.81
N ALA A 503 1.97 -39.51 24.63
CA ALA A 503 3.01 -40.49 24.35
C ALA A 503 3.65 -40.23 22.96
N PRO A 504 4.95 -40.55 22.77
CA PRO A 504 5.58 -40.48 21.46
C PRO A 504 4.83 -41.31 20.42
N GLN A 505 4.38 -40.69 19.33
CA GLN A 505 3.68 -41.41 18.26
C GLN A 505 4.63 -42.13 17.30
N LEU A 506 5.85 -41.61 17.14
CA LEU A 506 6.87 -42.17 16.24
C LEU A 506 8.24 -42.18 16.92
N ALA A 507 8.97 -43.28 16.75
CA ALA A 507 10.37 -43.40 17.17
C ALA A 507 11.25 -43.46 15.92
N PHE A 508 12.26 -42.59 15.87
CA PHE A 508 13.21 -42.49 14.76
C PHE A 508 14.63 -42.80 15.24
N GLN A 509 15.47 -43.32 14.33
CA GLN A 509 16.92 -43.32 14.54
C GLN A 509 17.47 -41.89 14.34
N GLY A 510 18.05 -41.28 15.39
CA GLY A 510 18.66 -39.95 15.34
C GLY A 510 18.37 -39.08 16.57
N THR A 511 18.69 -37.78 16.49
CA THR A 511 18.37 -36.81 17.54
C THR A 511 16.92 -36.36 17.39
N VAL A 512 16.03 -36.91 18.21
CA VAL A 512 14.64 -36.45 18.34
C VAL A 512 14.52 -35.60 19.59
N VAL A 513 13.89 -34.44 19.46
CA VAL A 513 13.64 -33.54 20.57
C VAL A 513 12.14 -33.35 20.72
N HIS A 514 11.65 -33.48 21.95
CA HIS A 514 10.25 -33.31 22.28
C HIS A 514 10.04 -31.93 22.87
N LEU A 515 9.18 -31.14 22.23
CA LEU A 515 8.83 -29.81 22.68
C LEU A 515 7.33 -29.79 23.05
N PRO A 516 7.00 -29.91 24.35
CA PRO A 516 5.62 -29.75 24.78
C PRO A 516 5.23 -28.28 24.61
N LEU A 517 4.18 -27.99 23.83
CA LEU A 517 3.62 -26.64 23.77
C LEU A 517 2.50 -26.52 24.80
N GLN A 518 2.68 -25.65 25.78
CA GLN A 518 1.70 -25.38 26.82
C GLN A 518 0.37 -24.92 26.20
N SER A 519 0.46 -24.11 25.15
CA SER A 519 -0.66 -23.56 24.39
C SER A 519 -1.48 -24.60 23.59
N LEU A 520 -1.01 -25.84 23.45
CA LEU A 520 -1.80 -26.92 22.84
C LEU A 520 -2.85 -27.51 23.81
N VAL A 521 -2.67 -27.38 25.14
CA VAL A 521 -3.59 -27.95 26.16
C VAL A 521 -4.94 -27.25 26.19
N ASP A 522 -4.97 -25.93 25.99
CA ASP A 522 -6.17 -25.11 26.15
C ASP A 522 -7.15 -25.22 24.97
N SER A 523 -6.71 -25.82 23.86
CA SER A 523 -7.51 -26.00 22.64
C SER A 523 -8.60 -27.08 22.77
N VAL A 524 -8.48 -28.01 23.72
CA VAL A 524 -9.42 -29.12 23.90
C VAL A 524 -10.49 -28.82 24.94
N GLN A 525 -10.22 -27.97 25.94
CA GLN A 525 -11.18 -27.69 27.02
C GLN A 525 -12.18 -26.57 26.72
N SER A 526 -11.92 -25.73 25.70
CA SER A 526 -12.80 -24.61 25.33
C SER A 526 -13.89 -24.97 24.30
N GLY A 527 -13.83 -26.15 23.68
CA GLY A 527 -14.85 -26.65 22.75
C GLY A 527 -16.07 -27.30 23.40
N SER A 528 -16.09 -27.44 24.74
CA SER A 528 -17.17 -28.12 25.46
C SER A 528 -17.84 -27.23 26.51
N SER A 529 -18.35 -26.06 26.12
CA SER A 529 -19.40 -25.40 26.92
C SER A 529 -20.15 -24.30 26.15
N SER A 530 -21.16 -24.68 25.36
CA SER A 530 -22.46 -23.99 25.31
C SER A 530 -23.38 -24.57 24.23
N SER A 531 -24.27 -25.47 24.62
CA SER A 531 -25.66 -25.49 24.13
C SER A 531 -26.50 -26.46 24.95
N ASN A 532 -27.28 -25.91 25.88
CA ASN A 532 -28.45 -26.61 26.43
C ASN A 532 -29.64 -26.28 25.52
N SER A 533 -30.15 -27.26 24.77
CA SER A 533 -31.61 -27.44 24.59
C SER A 533 -31.98 -28.81 23.99
N SER A 534 -32.65 -29.61 24.82
CA SER A 534 -33.73 -30.57 24.56
C SER A 534 -33.85 -31.36 23.22
N SER A 535 -33.85 -32.69 23.42
CA SER A 535 -34.73 -33.73 22.83
C SER A 535 -34.42 -34.38 21.48
N SER A 536 -33.93 -35.63 21.51
CA SER A 536 -34.63 -36.89 21.11
C SER A 536 -33.61 -38.03 20.87
N PRO A 537 -33.84 -39.29 21.30
CA PRO A 537 -32.88 -40.37 21.12
C PRO A 537 -33.17 -41.17 19.84
N GLY A 538 -32.18 -41.31 18.96
CA GLY A 538 -32.18 -42.36 17.92
C GLY A 538 -31.47 -42.02 16.63
N SER A 539 -30.17 -42.33 16.57
CA SER A 539 -29.52 -43.05 15.45
C SER A 539 -28.02 -43.14 15.72
N ASP A 540 -27.50 -44.36 15.83
CA ASP A 540 -26.06 -44.64 15.83
C ASP A 540 -25.48 -44.26 14.47
N THR A 541 -24.99 -43.04 14.36
CA THR A 541 -23.97 -42.64 13.39
C THR A 541 -22.80 -42.13 14.20
N ALA A 542 -21.63 -42.75 14.04
CA ALA A 542 -20.40 -42.27 14.64
C ALA A 542 -20.21 -40.81 14.24
N ASP A 543 -20.45 -39.89 15.19
CA ASP A 543 -20.19 -38.48 15.02
C ASP A 543 -18.70 -38.33 14.72
N ILE A 544 -18.39 -38.04 13.46
CA ILE A 544 -17.10 -37.49 13.08
C ILE A 544 -17.08 -36.12 13.77
N VAL A 545 -16.45 -36.06 14.94
CA VAL A 545 -16.05 -34.80 15.55
C VAL A 545 -15.10 -34.17 14.54
N GLU A 546 -15.61 -33.24 13.73
CA GLU A 546 -14.78 -32.29 13.01
C GLU A 546 -13.98 -31.55 14.09
N VAL A 547 -12.76 -32.02 14.35
CA VAL A 547 -11.79 -31.30 15.16
C VAL A 547 -11.49 -30.04 14.36
N GLN A 548 -12.21 -28.96 14.66
CA GLN A 548 -11.92 -27.63 14.13
C GLN A 548 -10.42 -27.41 14.34
N CYS A 549 -9.74 -27.14 13.23
CA CYS A 549 -8.32 -26.90 13.23
C CYS A 549 -7.99 -25.88 14.34
N PRO A 550 -7.01 -26.11 15.23
CA PRO A 550 -6.63 -25.14 16.26
C PRO A 550 -6.14 -23.78 15.70
N PHE A 551 -6.00 -23.67 14.38
CA PHE A 551 -5.74 -22.45 13.62
C PHE A 551 -6.99 -21.69 13.16
N ALA A 552 -8.18 -22.28 13.28
CA ALA A 552 -9.44 -21.58 13.12
C ALA A 552 -9.80 -20.74 14.36
N HIS A 553 -9.02 -20.86 15.45
CA HIS A 553 -9.23 -20.16 16.71
C HIS A 553 -8.05 -19.19 17.01
N PRO A 554 -8.21 -17.89 16.72
CA PRO A 554 -7.15 -16.88 16.82
C PRO A 554 -6.42 -16.76 18.16
N PRO A 555 -7.08 -16.92 19.33
CA PRO A 555 -6.38 -16.97 20.62
C PRO A 555 -5.36 -18.11 20.72
N THR A 556 -5.68 -19.28 20.16
CA THR A 556 -4.82 -20.47 20.18
C THR A 556 -3.61 -20.27 19.27
N LEU A 557 -3.83 -19.73 18.07
CA LEU A 557 -2.78 -19.36 17.13
C LEU A 557 -1.79 -18.36 17.76
N ARG A 558 -2.32 -17.30 18.38
CA ARG A 558 -1.51 -16.29 19.08
C ARG A 558 -0.67 -16.89 20.20
N ALA A 559 -1.26 -17.76 21.03
CA ALA A 559 -0.55 -18.40 22.13
C ALA A 559 0.59 -19.30 21.63
N GLN A 560 0.34 -20.12 20.60
CA GLN A 560 1.35 -20.98 19.98
C GLN A 560 2.50 -20.16 19.37
N TRP A 561 2.18 -19.09 18.63
CA TRP A 561 3.20 -18.23 18.06
C TRP A 561 4.04 -17.53 19.12
N LEU A 562 3.42 -16.96 20.17
CA LEU A 562 4.16 -16.29 21.25
C LEU A 562 5.11 -17.24 21.99
N GLU A 563 4.65 -18.46 22.25
CA GLU A 563 5.44 -19.51 22.89
C GLU A 563 6.65 -19.91 22.02
N LEU A 564 6.43 -20.14 20.72
CA LEU A 564 7.48 -20.49 19.76
C LEU A 564 8.45 -19.33 19.49
N ASP A 565 7.95 -18.11 19.32
CA ASP A 565 8.76 -16.92 19.05
C ASP A 565 9.67 -16.57 20.23
N ALA A 566 9.12 -16.58 21.45
CA ALA A 566 9.91 -16.42 22.68
C ALA A 566 10.99 -17.50 22.78
N PHE A 567 10.65 -18.75 22.45
CA PHE A 567 11.59 -19.86 22.44
C PHE A 567 12.79 -19.60 21.49
N PHE A 568 12.54 -19.22 20.23
CA PHE A 568 13.61 -19.12 19.21
C PHE A 568 14.39 -17.81 19.25
N LYS A 569 13.83 -16.72 19.81
CA LYS A 569 14.57 -15.48 20.10
C LYS A 569 15.71 -15.72 21.10
N LEU A 570 15.48 -16.49 22.17
CA LEU A 570 16.48 -16.82 23.21
C LEU A 570 17.67 -17.66 22.72
N VAL A 571 17.56 -18.21 21.53
CA VAL A 571 18.55 -19.08 20.89
C VAL A 571 19.33 -18.34 19.81
N SER A 572 18.86 -17.17 19.36
CA SER A 572 19.59 -16.35 18.41
C SER A 572 20.73 -15.57 19.09
N PRO A 573 21.95 -15.56 18.53
CA PRO A 573 23.10 -14.88 19.14
C PRO A 573 23.09 -13.34 19.00
N THR A 574 22.06 -12.74 18.41
CA THR A 574 22.10 -11.32 18.00
C THR A 574 21.67 -10.29 19.04
N ASP A 575 21.14 -10.68 20.20
CA ASP A 575 20.78 -9.72 21.27
C ASP A 575 21.60 -9.92 22.56
N ALA A 576 22.88 -10.29 22.41
CA ALA A 576 23.83 -10.17 23.51
C ALA A 576 24.46 -8.77 23.56
N CYS A 577 23.65 -7.73 23.79
CA CYS A 577 24.05 -6.52 24.56
C CYS A 577 22.84 -5.59 24.74
N ASP A 578 22.09 -5.72 25.84
CA ASP A 578 21.95 -4.62 26.81
C ASP A 578 21.07 -4.99 28.01
N SER A 579 21.65 -4.76 29.19
CA SER A 579 21.05 -4.53 30.51
C SER A 579 20.24 -5.66 31.19
N THR A 580 20.88 -6.23 32.21
CA THR A 580 20.38 -6.35 33.59
C THR A 580 18.87 -6.12 33.79
N THR A 581 18.08 -7.19 33.77
CA THR A 581 16.97 -7.41 34.70
C THR A 581 16.61 -8.88 34.64
N GLU A 582 17.09 -9.64 35.63
CA GLU A 582 16.56 -10.96 35.93
C GLU A 582 15.14 -10.81 36.48
N SER A 583 14.13 -11.18 35.68
CA SER A 583 12.89 -11.73 36.20
C SER A 583 12.82 -13.20 35.76
N GLN A 584 13.32 -14.08 36.63
CA GLN A 584 13.49 -15.52 36.37
C GLN A 584 12.21 -16.37 36.43
N ASP A 585 10.99 -15.82 36.48
CA ASP A 585 9.82 -16.61 36.94
C ASP A 585 8.68 -16.87 35.93
N THR A 586 8.86 -16.67 34.62
CA THR A 586 7.85 -17.10 33.62
C THR A 586 8.43 -17.64 32.30
N LEU A 587 9.64 -18.18 32.32
CA LEU A 587 10.25 -18.78 31.12
C LEU A 587 9.80 -20.24 30.94
N PRO A 588 9.40 -20.67 29.72
CA PRO A 588 9.14 -22.08 29.46
C PRO A 588 10.42 -22.89 29.72
N ASN A 589 10.28 -23.97 30.49
CA ASN A 589 11.35 -24.93 30.78
C ASN A 589 11.82 -25.56 29.47
N LEU A 590 12.83 -24.96 28.82
CA LEU A 590 13.50 -25.57 27.67
C LEU A 590 14.06 -26.93 28.08
N PRO A 591 13.83 -28.00 27.29
CA PRO A 591 14.64 -29.21 27.40
C PRO A 591 16.12 -28.81 27.26
N PRO A 592 16.97 -29.11 28.26
CA PRO A 592 18.39 -28.73 28.24
C PRO A 592 19.12 -29.23 26.98
N GLU A 593 18.67 -30.35 26.41
CA GLU A 593 19.23 -30.92 25.18
C GLU A 593 19.03 -29.99 23.97
N LEU A 594 17.83 -29.43 23.80
CA LEU A 594 17.50 -28.57 22.65
C LEU A 594 18.27 -27.24 22.71
N ARG A 595 18.39 -26.66 23.90
CA ARG A 595 19.12 -25.41 24.13
C ARG A 595 20.60 -25.58 23.81
N THR A 596 21.18 -26.71 24.23
CA THR A 596 22.60 -27.03 23.98
C THR A 596 22.83 -27.27 22.49
N LEU A 597 21.93 -28.02 21.85
CA LEU A 597 21.99 -28.36 20.44
C LEU A 597 21.87 -27.12 19.54
N LEU A 598 20.87 -26.27 19.77
CA LEU A 598 20.65 -25.10 18.91
C LEU A 598 21.69 -23.97 19.11
N ARG A 599 22.39 -23.95 20.26
CA ARG A 599 23.50 -23.02 20.53
C ARG A 599 24.87 -23.55 20.08
N ALA A 600 24.95 -24.79 19.60
CA ALA A 600 26.21 -25.35 19.15
C ALA A 600 26.72 -24.63 17.88
N PRO A 601 28.03 -24.33 17.77
CA PRO A 601 28.61 -23.66 16.61
C PRO A 601 28.30 -24.41 15.30
N GLY A 602 27.87 -23.68 14.27
CA GLY A 602 27.59 -24.25 12.95
C GLY A 602 26.24 -24.94 12.78
N VAL A 603 25.38 -25.01 13.81
CA VAL A 603 24.03 -25.62 13.71
C VAL A 603 23.09 -24.80 12.82
N LYS A 604 23.12 -23.46 12.89
CA LYS A 604 22.32 -22.61 11.99
C LYS A 604 22.66 -22.83 10.50
N GLU A 605 23.92 -23.13 10.22
CA GLU A 605 24.44 -23.27 8.85
C GLU A 605 24.35 -24.71 8.33
N ASN A 606 24.29 -25.72 9.21
CA ASN A 606 24.47 -27.12 8.83
C ASN A 606 23.41 -28.09 9.37
N ALA A 607 22.49 -27.67 10.26
CA ALA A 607 21.45 -28.54 10.78
C ALA A 607 20.14 -28.35 10.03
N ASN A 608 19.49 -29.47 9.72
CA ASN A 608 18.17 -29.48 9.12
C ASN A 608 17.14 -29.86 10.19
N LEU A 609 16.25 -28.94 10.53
CA LEU A 609 15.21 -29.15 11.53
C LEU A 609 13.94 -29.67 10.83
N LEU A 610 13.39 -30.79 11.28
CA LEU A 610 12.07 -31.28 10.82
C LEU A 610 11.07 -31.15 11.95
N PHE A 611 10.08 -30.29 11.80
CA PHE A 611 8.96 -30.14 12.71
C PHE A 611 7.84 -31.10 12.35
N ILE A 612 7.40 -31.88 13.33
CA ILE A 612 6.29 -32.81 13.20
C ILE A 612 5.26 -32.45 14.28
N CYS A 613 3.99 -32.39 13.91
CA CYS A 613 2.86 -32.35 14.83
C CYS A 613 1.75 -33.25 14.29
N HIS A 614 0.68 -33.49 15.06
CA HIS A 614 -0.35 -34.48 14.71
C HIS A 614 -0.98 -34.30 13.32
N HIS A 615 -1.28 -33.06 12.93
CA HIS A 615 -1.95 -32.70 11.66
C HIS A 615 -1.12 -31.78 10.74
N GLY A 616 0.15 -31.50 11.06
CA GLY A 616 1.05 -30.65 10.26
C GLY A 616 0.93 -29.14 10.47
N ASN A 617 -0.22 -28.61 10.92
CA ASN A 617 -0.44 -27.16 10.97
C ASN A 617 0.44 -26.39 11.98
N THR A 618 0.60 -26.86 13.23
CA THR A 618 1.51 -26.24 14.24
C THR A 618 2.97 -26.29 13.81
N ALA A 619 3.34 -27.30 13.01
CA ALA A 619 4.66 -27.37 12.43
C ALA A 619 4.92 -26.24 11.41
N ARG A 620 3.88 -25.67 10.78
CA ARG A 620 4.02 -24.53 9.85
C ARG A 620 4.44 -23.24 10.56
N ILE A 621 3.77 -22.86 11.67
CA ILE A 621 4.19 -21.71 12.50
C ILE A 621 5.60 -21.93 13.02
N ALA A 622 5.86 -23.11 13.58
CA ALA A 622 7.19 -23.40 14.12
C ALA A 622 8.25 -23.23 13.02
N THR A 623 7.98 -23.72 11.82
CA THR A 623 8.87 -23.55 10.66
C THR A 623 9.07 -22.07 10.31
N SER A 624 8.02 -21.23 10.29
CA SER A 624 8.16 -19.79 9.99
C SER A 624 9.01 -19.06 11.03
N VAL A 625 8.73 -19.29 12.32
CA VAL A 625 9.48 -18.72 13.46
C VAL A 625 10.95 -19.11 13.42
N VAL A 626 11.23 -20.39 13.18
CA VAL A 626 12.57 -20.96 13.18
C VAL A 626 13.40 -20.47 11.99
N ARG A 627 12.77 -20.41 10.80
CA ARG A 627 13.42 -19.86 9.62
C ARG A 627 13.69 -18.37 9.78
N ASN A 628 12.79 -17.62 10.41
CA ASN A 628 13.04 -16.22 10.75
C ASN A 628 14.23 -16.07 11.74
N ALA A 629 14.42 -17.02 12.66
CA ALA A 629 15.60 -17.08 13.52
C ALA A 629 16.89 -17.53 12.79
N GLY A 630 16.83 -17.81 11.48
CA GLY A 630 17.97 -18.09 10.62
C GLY A 630 18.35 -19.57 10.51
N PHE A 631 17.46 -20.50 10.88
CA PHE A 631 17.70 -21.93 10.74
C PHE A 631 17.08 -22.51 9.47
N TYR A 632 17.62 -23.63 8.99
CA TYR A 632 16.97 -24.45 7.98
C TYR A 632 15.96 -25.39 8.64
N ALA A 633 14.67 -25.14 8.41
CA ALA A 633 13.58 -25.92 9.00
C ALA A 633 12.55 -26.38 7.97
N TRP A 634 11.90 -27.51 8.22
CA TRP A 634 10.84 -28.06 7.38
C TRP A 634 9.71 -28.57 8.27
N SER A 635 8.52 -28.67 7.72
CA SER A 635 7.37 -29.35 8.33
C SER A 635 6.90 -30.49 7.44
N VAL A 636 6.07 -31.40 7.98
CA VAL A 636 5.48 -32.51 7.21
C VAL A 636 3.99 -32.23 6.99
N ALA A 637 3.55 -32.23 5.73
CA ALA A 637 2.15 -32.15 5.36
C ALA A 637 1.36 -33.33 5.96
N GLY A 638 0.24 -33.05 6.62
CA GLY A 638 -0.57 -34.08 7.29
C GLY A 638 0.07 -34.65 8.56
N GLY A 639 1.22 -34.12 8.98
CA GLY A 639 1.80 -34.37 10.29
C GLY A 639 2.29 -35.80 10.54
N ALA A 640 2.29 -36.19 11.81
CA ALA A 640 2.72 -37.51 12.27
C ALA A 640 1.91 -38.64 11.63
N THR A 641 0.61 -38.43 11.38
CA THR A 641 -0.28 -39.44 10.78
C THR A 641 0.13 -39.78 9.34
N ALA A 642 0.36 -38.74 8.52
CA ALA A 642 0.82 -38.92 7.15
C ALA A 642 2.22 -39.53 7.12
N LEU A 643 3.10 -39.09 8.02
CA LEU A 643 4.44 -39.61 8.14
C LEU A 643 4.46 -41.10 8.53
N ALA A 644 3.63 -41.51 9.48
CA ALA A 644 3.48 -42.91 9.89
C ALA A 644 3.05 -43.81 8.72
N SER A 645 2.17 -43.30 7.85
CA SER A 645 1.70 -44.01 6.66
C SER A 645 2.77 -44.12 5.55
N ALA A 646 3.69 -43.16 5.49
CA ALA A 646 4.77 -43.13 4.51
C ALA A 646 6.03 -43.90 4.94
N LEU A 647 6.16 -44.24 6.22
CA LEU A 647 7.27 -45.04 6.73
C LEU A 647 7.19 -46.48 6.18
N PRO A 648 8.33 -47.07 5.80
CA PRO A 648 8.35 -48.47 5.39
C PRO A 648 7.89 -49.35 6.55
N LEU A 649 6.98 -50.30 6.28
CA LEU A 649 6.58 -51.31 7.25
C LEU A 649 7.82 -52.10 7.73
N PRO A 650 7.90 -52.43 9.03
CA PRO A 650 9.10 -53.02 9.65
C PRO A 650 9.47 -54.41 9.13
#